data_AF-A0AAN6WP50-F1
#
_entry.id   AF-A0AAN6WP50-F1
#
_cell.length_a   1.000
_cell.length_b   1.000
_cell.length_c   1.000
_cell.angle_alpha   90.00
_cell.angle_beta   90.00
_cell.angle_gamma   90.00
#
_symmetry.space_group_name_H-M   'P 1'
#
loop_
_entity.id
_entity.type
_entity.pdbx_description
1 polymer ?
#
loop_
_entity_poly.entity_id
_entity_poly.type
_entity_poly.pdbx_seq_one_letter_code
_entity_poly.pdbx_strand_id
1 'polypeptide(L)'
;MAQTPNAILSRADLDEPSLTALAEACHLPSVDQIEDVYTAVHQQHKQLDDPRCQRFQIVLYLGPIIDLDRWASTFRAIVASNPILRTHLVYFDSGPNRSLLQVLSNEPHITERFENGTLTLEEYLAADQARTLTYGDALLRSAIVGRNFVLSIHHAIMDYWSVTTLLQEDLILGYIAHPGPPLQRPPFKEFVKFLVGIDEAAATKFWAARFPAKQIPAIFPLVPKRVRPSPELKISKEFRFHGRVGSNNDDGIERVSPAHLPAYVEAAWALTAAIYNDITSSGGASDSVAYGLMLSGRSSSSAANTRVDTTFLGPAHAQVAVQVSLSSQQRASLTVEQFVRDRAVALRQLQSHPALQYSMDRVAKVSEAAGVATGFQTLLNVIPAVPSAHQAKKGDEDHIRMDRIVWKVRASVALMLRCQILEDGLLVDARFDPSILDEGQLWRVLGQFEHVLHAMMAPDAGRKKLDKLSLLSEGDRAEIHSWNDTLKMMPSKNESMLLQEIFISKSTVQPDATALCADDTTVVSYRELDQLSSRLARELHNRGVKQGTNVPLAMNNSLSAVVSILAILKLGAICAPLDPHSGLFELKEALKCLSPQPLVMLASSKLQASLSGVAENLDILNVSVDFLNGLLEVHDIEYPPVDPSAPAIAYITSSAVVSTLKKPALEVITLEHHALSSTLHSIAARLFLHSSDQENPRILHSSPYHVGTSIQEMFLAFLHGGCICIPPSPSPSSLPQLSLSKPISLPPSPPPSPPASPSLSPQEAKTKVASYLASFISSTNVTTAILHPRTLSSLSPSDVPSLHTIVVPVSTDSSQIPSMWLRAVANKEVKILTSSLSPRAFLLCTMSDPLPVPTSNVPSASINAGASLAGYATWIVQSGGSTTRALAPIGRVGELMVQGTGVAISGRNSNTDGKCEWFPTGDLAKYDSDGNIILIGAPKNRVRLSRAGRSFAVQLEEVERRISSLLEAFDGHDDYRISSAEVVALTKIAGGRTQIIAVVSCPERQNEMFQKDIQKQATAELDSDLLPAVWHWVAQPLPRTSGDRIDRVAVKEWVKGLKG
;
A
#
# COMPACT_ATOMS: atom_id res chain seq x y z
N MET A 1 -36.44 -27.23 36.86
CA MET A 1 -35.30 -28.16 37.01
C MET A 1 -34.02 -27.37 36.83
N ALA A 2 -33.17 -27.28 37.86
CA ALA A 2 -31.88 -26.60 37.76
C ALA A 2 -30.89 -27.54 37.05
N GLN A 3 -30.72 -27.36 35.73
CA GLN A 3 -29.72 -28.08 34.95
C GLN A 3 -28.32 -27.68 35.44
N THR A 4 -27.50 -28.68 35.76
CA THR A 4 -26.05 -28.50 35.91
C THR A 4 -25.49 -27.92 34.60
N PRO A 5 -24.67 -26.86 34.65
CA PRO A 5 -24.25 -26.12 33.44
C PRO A 5 -23.42 -26.92 32.41
N ASN A 6 -23.11 -28.21 32.68
CA ASN A 6 -22.25 -29.06 31.86
C ASN A 6 -22.91 -30.38 31.38
N ALA A 7 -24.22 -30.59 31.59
CA ALA A 7 -24.88 -31.80 31.09
C ALA A 7 -25.26 -31.64 29.60
N ILE A 8 -24.97 -32.63 28.77
CA ILE A 8 -25.42 -32.64 27.38
C ILE A 8 -26.86 -33.13 27.35
N LEU A 9 -27.71 -32.29 26.75
CA LEU A 9 -29.09 -32.60 26.44
C LEU A 9 -29.19 -33.93 25.69
N SER A 10 -30.23 -34.69 25.99
CA SER A 10 -30.66 -35.90 25.29
C SER A 10 -32.16 -35.84 25.02
N ARG A 11 -32.65 -36.71 24.14
CA ARG A 11 -34.10 -36.85 23.91
C ARG A 11 -34.89 -37.06 25.22
N ALA A 12 -34.33 -37.76 26.20
CA ALA A 12 -35.00 -38.06 27.47
C ALA A 12 -35.14 -36.82 28.39
N ASP A 13 -34.40 -35.75 28.12
CA ASP A 13 -34.43 -34.51 28.92
C ASP A 13 -35.51 -33.52 28.44
N LEU A 14 -36.20 -33.81 27.34
CA LEU A 14 -37.21 -32.95 26.72
C LEU A 14 -38.62 -33.51 26.97
N ASP A 15 -39.58 -32.61 27.21
CA ASP A 15 -41.00 -32.97 27.28
C ASP A 15 -41.60 -33.18 25.89
N GLU A 16 -42.76 -33.84 25.83
CA GLU A 16 -43.43 -34.16 24.58
C GLU A 16 -43.66 -32.92 23.70
N PRO A 17 -44.24 -31.80 24.21
CA PRO A 17 -44.48 -30.62 23.38
C PRO A 17 -43.22 -30.07 22.71
N SER A 18 -42.08 -30.10 23.41
CA SER A 18 -40.78 -29.71 22.84
C SER A 18 -40.36 -30.65 21.72
N LEU A 19 -40.54 -31.96 21.88
CA LEU A 19 -40.22 -32.96 20.85
C LEU A 19 -41.15 -32.84 19.64
N THR A 20 -42.44 -32.56 19.83
CA THR A 20 -43.39 -32.29 18.74
C THR A 20 -42.98 -31.04 17.96
N ALA A 21 -42.64 -29.95 18.63
CA ALA A 21 -42.15 -28.73 17.97
C ALA A 21 -40.84 -28.96 17.20
N LEU A 22 -39.92 -29.77 17.74
CA LEU A 22 -38.68 -30.14 17.04
C LEU A 22 -38.94 -31.02 15.82
N ALA A 23 -39.87 -31.98 15.90
CA ALA A 23 -40.25 -32.81 14.77
C ALA A 23 -40.85 -31.97 13.63
N GLU A 24 -41.77 -31.06 13.96
CA GLU A 24 -42.35 -30.11 12.99
C GLU A 24 -41.28 -29.22 12.34
N ALA A 25 -40.38 -28.67 13.15
CA ALA A 25 -39.30 -27.80 12.67
C ALA A 25 -38.27 -28.54 11.79
N CYS A 26 -38.10 -29.85 11.98
CA CYS A 26 -37.24 -30.71 11.15
C CYS A 26 -37.98 -31.37 9.98
N HIS A 27 -39.27 -31.07 9.80
CA HIS A 27 -40.15 -31.71 8.80
C HIS A 27 -40.24 -33.24 8.95
N LEU A 28 -40.12 -33.75 10.17
CA LEU A 28 -40.24 -35.18 10.47
C LEU A 28 -41.72 -35.57 10.64
N PRO A 29 -42.12 -36.78 10.19
CA PRO A 29 -43.53 -37.18 10.20
C PRO A 29 -44.09 -37.48 11.60
N SER A 30 -43.24 -37.79 12.59
CA SER A 30 -43.65 -37.96 13.98
C SER A 30 -42.46 -37.82 14.94
N VAL A 31 -42.76 -37.63 16.24
CA VAL A 31 -41.77 -37.59 17.33
C VAL A 31 -40.95 -38.88 17.44
N ASP A 32 -41.51 -40.02 17.04
CA ASP A 32 -40.80 -41.30 17.02
C ASP A 32 -39.63 -41.33 16.03
N GLN A 33 -39.60 -40.40 15.07
CA GLN A 33 -38.47 -40.27 14.15
C GLN A 33 -37.25 -39.55 14.74
N ILE A 34 -37.36 -38.94 15.92
CA ILE A 34 -36.22 -38.28 16.60
C ILE A 34 -35.39 -39.32 17.36
N GLU A 35 -34.24 -39.75 16.87
CA GLU A 35 -33.38 -40.68 17.63
C GLU A 35 -32.84 -40.06 18.93
N ASP A 36 -32.30 -38.84 18.83
CA ASP A 36 -31.68 -38.12 19.95
C ASP A 36 -31.60 -36.62 19.65
N VAL A 37 -31.40 -35.80 20.68
CA VAL A 37 -31.25 -34.34 20.59
C VAL A 37 -30.12 -33.87 21.48
N TYR A 38 -29.19 -33.06 20.96
CA TYR A 38 -28.11 -32.46 21.76
C TYR A 38 -27.64 -31.12 21.19
N THR A 39 -26.89 -30.35 21.98
CA THR A 39 -26.43 -29.02 21.60
C THR A 39 -25.57 -29.03 20.32
N ALA A 40 -25.80 -28.06 19.42
CA ALA A 40 -24.94 -27.83 18.27
C ALA A 40 -23.64 -27.11 18.66
N VAL A 41 -22.55 -27.43 17.97
CA VAL A 41 -21.26 -26.77 18.23
C VAL A 41 -21.18 -25.44 17.50
N HIS A 42 -20.40 -24.48 18.05
CA HIS A 42 -20.26 -23.12 17.51
C HIS A 42 -19.95 -23.05 16.02
N GLN A 43 -19.18 -24.02 15.53
CA GLN A 43 -18.82 -24.13 14.12
C GLN A 43 -20.01 -24.43 13.21
N GLN A 44 -20.98 -25.24 13.66
CA GLN A 44 -22.17 -25.59 12.87
C GLN A 44 -23.07 -24.37 12.69
N HIS A 45 -23.24 -23.57 13.75
CA HIS A 45 -23.94 -22.29 13.72
C HIS A 45 -23.32 -21.34 12.70
N LYS A 46 -22.00 -21.11 12.77
CA LYS A 46 -21.29 -20.22 11.84
C LYS A 46 -21.40 -20.67 10.38
N GLN A 47 -21.45 -21.98 10.11
CA GLN A 47 -21.53 -22.51 8.75
C GLN A 47 -22.94 -22.39 8.14
N LEU A 48 -24.00 -22.57 8.93
CA LEU A 48 -25.38 -22.46 8.44
C LEU A 48 -25.85 -21.00 8.27
N ASP A 49 -25.40 -20.10 9.15
CA ASP A 49 -25.72 -18.66 9.07
C ASP A 49 -24.93 -17.92 7.97
N ASP A 50 -23.86 -18.50 7.45
CA ASP A 50 -23.09 -17.85 6.41
C ASP A 50 -23.87 -17.88 5.09
N PRO A 51 -24.34 -16.73 4.56
CA PRO A 51 -25.09 -16.68 3.30
C PRO A 51 -24.25 -17.16 2.11
N ARG A 52 -22.95 -17.35 2.31
CA ARG A 52 -22.01 -17.90 1.32
C ARG A 52 -22.03 -19.43 1.25
N CYS A 53 -22.84 -20.10 2.07
CA CYS A 53 -23.17 -21.53 2.14
C CYS A 53 -22.15 -22.48 1.49
N GLN A 54 -21.32 -23.12 2.32
CA GLN A 54 -20.34 -24.09 1.87
C GLN A 54 -20.95 -25.48 1.83
N ARG A 55 -21.17 -25.98 0.62
CA ARG A 55 -21.61 -27.35 0.36
C ARG A 55 -20.54 -28.08 -0.45
N PHE A 56 -20.30 -29.34 -0.10
CA PHE A 56 -19.57 -30.27 -0.95
C PHE A 56 -20.59 -30.93 -1.88
N GLN A 57 -20.41 -30.78 -3.20
CA GLN A 57 -21.13 -31.57 -4.18
C GLN A 57 -20.10 -32.43 -4.93
N ILE A 58 -20.17 -33.73 -4.72
CA ILE A 58 -19.14 -34.70 -5.09
C ILE A 58 -19.74 -35.66 -6.11
N VAL A 59 -19.02 -35.88 -7.20
CA VAL A 59 -19.45 -36.74 -8.30
C VAL A 59 -18.47 -37.89 -8.44
N LEU A 60 -18.97 -39.10 -8.24
CA LEU A 60 -18.27 -40.34 -8.52
C LEU A 60 -18.86 -40.97 -9.78
N TYR A 61 -18.02 -41.20 -10.78
CA TYR A 61 -18.36 -42.08 -11.88
C TYR A 61 -18.24 -43.53 -11.42
N LEU A 62 -19.35 -44.26 -11.49
CA LEU A 62 -19.38 -45.69 -11.25
C LEU A 62 -19.20 -46.38 -12.60
N GLY A 63 -18.31 -47.36 -12.71
CA GLY A 63 -17.91 -48.10 -13.93
C GLY A 63 -18.79 -49.34 -14.18
N PRO A 64 -18.85 -49.90 -15.40
CA PRO A 64 -20.00 -50.73 -15.85
C PRO A 64 -20.29 -51.96 -14.99
N ILE A 65 -19.29 -52.46 -14.29
CA ILE A 65 -19.37 -53.61 -13.37
C ILE A 65 -19.96 -53.26 -12.00
N ILE A 66 -20.09 -51.97 -11.67
CA ILE A 66 -20.63 -51.50 -10.39
C ILE A 66 -22.16 -51.63 -10.40
N ASP A 67 -22.66 -52.54 -9.57
CA ASP A 67 -24.07 -52.67 -9.24
C ASP A 67 -24.53 -51.42 -8.48
N LEU A 68 -25.43 -50.67 -9.12
CA LEU A 68 -25.93 -49.40 -8.63
C LEU A 68 -26.88 -49.57 -7.43
N ASP A 69 -27.66 -50.65 -7.36
CA ASP A 69 -28.61 -50.90 -6.26
C ASP A 69 -27.88 -51.34 -5.00
N ARG A 70 -26.87 -52.21 -5.17
CA ARG A 70 -25.93 -52.51 -4.10
C ARG A 70 -25.26 -51.24 -3.60
N TRP A 71 -24.79 -50.37 -4.49
CA TRP A 71 -24.16 -49.09 -4.12
C TRP A 71 -25.07 -48.23 -3.26
N ALA A 72 -26.32 -48.03 -3.70
CA ALA A 72 -27.32 -47.28 -2.94
C ALA A 72 -27.65 -47.95 -1.59
N SER A 73 -27.72 -49.29 -1.53
CA SER A 73 -27.95 -50.00 -0.26
C SER A 73 -26.77 -49.89 0.71
N THR A 74 -25.53 -49.96 0.20
CA THR A 74 -24.31 -49.80 1.00
C THR A 74 -24.26 -48.39 1.57
N PHE A 75 -24.53 -47.37 0.74
CA PHE A 75 -24.58 -45.99 1.20
C PHE A 75 -25.68 -45.77 2.24
N ARG A 76 -26.88 -46.33 2.05
CA ARG A 76 -27.96 -46.29 3.05
C ARG A 76 -27.52 -46.90 4.38
N ALA A 77 -26.85 -48.04 4.37
CA ALA A 77 -26.35 -48.68 5.58
C ALA A 77 -25.30 -47.82 6.30
N ILE A 78 -24.40 -47.17 5.55
CA ILE A 78 -23.41 -46.23 6.08
C ILE A 78 -24.08 -45.00 6.72
N VAL A 79 -25.11 -44.44 6.09
CA VAL A 79 -25.86 -43.29 6.66
C VAL A 79 -26.59 -43.71 7.94
N ALA A 80 -27.20 -44.89 7.96
CA ALA A 80 -27.87 -45.42 9.16
C ALA A 80 -26.89 -45.58 10.34
N SER A 81 -25.68 -46.09 10.08
CA SER A 81 -24.66 -46.33 11.13
C SER A 81 -23.92 -45.07 11.59
N ASN A 82 -24.08 -43.93 10.92
CA ASN A 82 -23.36 -42.69 11.22
C ASN A 82 -24.34 -41.54 11.53
N PRO A 83 -24.68 -41.29 12.82
CA PRO A 83 -25.72 -40.34 13.20
C PRO A 83 -25.54 -38.91 12.68
N ILE A 84 -24.29 -38.45 12.53
CA ILE A 84 -23.97 -37.11 12.00
C ILE A 84 -24.49 -36.89 10.56
N LEU A 85 -24.61 -37.96 9.76
CA LEU A 85 -25.16 -37.88 8.40
C LEU A 85 -26.69 -37.73 8.37
N ARG A 86 -27.35 -37.97 9.51
CA ARG A 86 -28.80 -37.87 9.72
C ARG A 86 -29.19 -36.70 10.63
N THR A 87 -28.29 -35.71 10.75
CA THR A 87 -28.46 -34.58 11.65
C THR A 87 -29.17 -33.42 10.96
N HIS A 88 -30.21 -32.90 11.63
CA HIS A 88 -30.87 -31.64 11.34
C HIS A 88 -30.41 -30.60 12.38
N LEU A 89 -30.30 -29.33 11.96
CA LEU A 89 -29.95 -28.22 12.85
C LEU A 89 -31.16 -27.30 13.01
N VAL A 90 -31.62 -27.08 14.24
CA VAL A 90 -32.82 -26.29 14.51
C VAL A 90 -32.63 -25.39 15.72
N TYR A 91 -33.09 -24.15 15.61
CA TYR A 91 -33.21 -23.26 16.77
C TYR A 91 -34.43 -23.64 17.58
N PHE A 92 -34.22 -23.81 18.88
CA PHE A 92 -35.28 -24.11 19.83
C PHE A 92 -35.32 -23.03 20.91
N ASP A 93 -36.50 -22.47 21.11
CA ASP A 93 -36.77 -21.42 22.11
C ASP A 93 -37.27 -22.07 23.40
N SER A 94 -36.35 -22.37 24.32
CA SER A 94 -36.67 -22.87 25.65
C SER A 94 -36.73 -21.70 26.66
N GLY A 95 -37.79 -20.89 26.62
CA GLY A 95 -37.95 -19.73 27.51
C GLY A 95 -37.07 -18.53 27.12
N PRO A 96 -36.31 -17.89 28.04
CA PRO A 96 -35.57 -16.66 27.75
C PRO A 96 -34.33 -16.86 26.84
N ASN A 97 -33.95 -18.10 26.52
CA ASN A 97 -32.76 -18.41 25.73
C ASN A 97 -33.10 -19.24 24.49
N ARG A 98 -32.72 -18.73 23.32
CA ARG A 98 -32.73 -19.44 22.04
C ARG A 98 -31.45 -20.25 21.87
N SER A 99 -31.56 -21.57 21.67
CA SER A 99 -30.42 -22.47 21.53
C SER A 99 -30.46 -23.24 20.21
N LEU A 100 -29.30 -23.47 19.59
CA LEU A 100 -29.19 -24.31 18.40
C LEU A 100 -28.99 -25.78 18.81
N LEU A 101 -29.86 -26.66 18.34
CA LEU A 101 -29.84 -28.08 18.64
C LEU A 101 -29.55 -28.91 17.38
N GLN A 102 -28.88 -30.04 17.58
CA GLN A 102 -28.75 -31.15 16.66
C GLN A 102 -29.88 -32.13 16.95
N VAL A 103 -30.73 -32.37 15.96
CA VAL A 103 -31.81 -33.37 16.02
C VAL A 103 -31.42 -34.51 15.09
N LEU A 104 -31.30 -35.72 15.64
CA LEU A 104 -30.96 -36.91 14.86
C LEU A 104 -32.24 -37.58 14.36
N SER A 105 -32.40 -37.73 13.04
CA SER A 105 -33.54 -38.44 12.45
C SER A 105 -33.22 -39.92 12.26
N ASN A 106 -34.09 -40.85 12.68
CA ASN A 106 -33.96 -42.28 12.36
C ASN A 106 -34.61 -42.68 11.02
N GLU A 107 -35.05 -41.71 10.20
CA GLU A 107 -35.61 -41.98 8.88
C GLU A 107 -34.59 -42.70 7.97
N PRO A 108 -35.04 -43.67 7.15
CA PRO A 108 -34.16 -44.38 6.24
C PRO A 108 -33.70 -43.47 5.10
N HIS A 109 -32.38 -43.38 4.89
CA HIS A 109 -31.83 -42.60 3.78
C HIS A 109 -32.22 -43.16 2.41
N ILE A 110 -32.59 -42.29 1.48
CA ILE A 110 -32.98 -42.63 0.11
C ILE A 110 -32.02 -41.96 -0.87
N THR A 111 -31.42 -42.76 -1.75
CA THR A 111 -30.68 -42.26 -2.92
C THR A 111 -31.64 -42.09 -4.09
N GLU A 112 -31.82 -40.86 -4.56
CA GLU A 112 -32.69 -40.56 -5.72
C GLU A 112 -32.15 -41.23 -6.99
N ARG A 113 -33.05 -41.65 -7.89
CA ARG A 113 -32.73 -42.33 -9.15
C ARG A 113 -33.24 -41.51 -10.32
N PHE A 114 -32.34 -41.19 -11.26
CA PHE A 114 -32.69 -40.56 -12.53
C PHE A 114 -32.21 -41.44 -13.68
N GLU A 115 -33.16 -41.93 -14.48
CA GLU A 115 -32.87 -42.75 -15.66
C GLU A 115 -32.10 -41.96 -16.72
N ASN A 116 -31.40 -42.68 -17.60
CA ASN A 116 -30.65 -42.06 -18.69
C ASN A 116 -31.60 -41.31 -19.63
N GLY A 117 -31.37 -40.00 -19.79
CA GLY A 117 -32.12 -39.14 -20.72
C GLY A 117 -33.25 -38.31 -20.07
N THR A 118 -33.59 -38.54 -18.79
CA THR A 118 -34.62 -37.77 -18.08
C THR A 118 -34.11 -36.41 -17.59
N LEU A 119 -32.85 -36.38 -17.17
CA LEU A 119 -32.14 -35.20 -16.68
C LEU A 119 -30.64 -35.44 -16.90
N THR A 120 -29.93 -34.47 -17.49
CA THR A 120 -28.46 -34.55 -17.63
C THR A 120 -27.78 -34.32 -16.27
N LEU A 121 -26.52 -34.77 -16.14
CA LEU A 121 -25.74 -34.53 -14.92
C LEU A 121 -25.64 -33.02 -14.61
N GLU A 122 -25.37 -32.18 -15.60
CA GLU A 122 -25.22 -30.74 -15.38
C GLU A 122 -26.54 -30.08 -14.97
N GLU A 123 -27.68 -30.49 -15.53
CA GLU A 123 -29.01 -30.03 -15.10
C GLU A 123 -29.30 -30.42 -13.66
N TYR A 124 -28.96 -31.66 -13.26
CA TYR A 124 -29.08 -32.09 -11.86
C TYR A 124 -28.19 -31.26 -10.94
N LEU A 125 -26.91 -31.09 -11.28
CA LEU A 125 -25.95 -30.35 -10.44
C LEU A 125 -26.40 -28.90 -10.25
N ALA A 126 -26.90 -28.25 -11.30
CA ALA A 126 -27.43 -26.89 -11.25
C ALA A 126 -28.71 -26.79 -10.40
N ALA A 127 -29.67 -27.71 -10.60
CA ALA A 127 -30.91 -27.74 -9.82
C ALA A 127 -30.64 -28.03 -8.34
N ASP A 128 -29.79 -29.01 -8.04
CA ASP A 128 -29.36 -29.33 -6.68
C ASP A 128 -28.61 -28.16 -6.05
N GLN A 129 -27.81 -27.39 -6.82
CA GLN A 129 -27.16 -26.17 -6.35
C GLN A 129 -28.12 -25.03 -6.04
N ALA A 130 -29.24 -24.92 -6.76
CA ALA A 130 -30.28 -23.93 -6.48
C ALA A 130 -31.09 -24.25 -5.21
N ARG A 131 -31.12 -25.51 -4.77
CA ARG A 131 -31.79 -25.93 -3.52
C ARG A 131 -30.96 -25.49 -2.31
N THR A 132 -31.38 -24.43 -1.64
CA THR A 132 -30.84 -23.99 -0.34
C THR A 132 -31.06 -25.04 0.74
N LEU A 133 -30.04 -25.28 1.56
CA LEU A 133 -30.13 -26.09 2.78
C LEU A 133 -30.12 -25.11 3.96
N THR A 134 -31.18 -25.09 4.76
CA THR A 134 -31.33 -24.20 5.91
C THR A 134 -31.63 -24.96 7.21
N TYR A 135 -31.96 -24.24 8.28
CA TYR A 135 -32.38 -24.83 9.54
C TYR A 135 -33.60 -25.73 9.34
N GLY A 136 -33.59 -26.92 9.95
CA GLY A 136 -34.64 -27.93 9.81
C GLY A 136 -34.42 -28.92 8.65
N ASP A 137 -33.71 -28.52 7.59
CA ASP A 137 -33.48 -29.39 6.43
C ASP A 137 -32.52 -30.55 6.74
N ALA A 138 -32.69 -31.65 6.01
CA ALA A 138 -31.68 -32.71 5.94
C ALA A 138 -30.42 -32.19 5.23
N LEU A 139 -29.27 -32.26 5.91
CA LEU A 139 -28.01 -31.67 5.45
C LEU A 139 -27.19 -32.59 4.52
N LEU A 140 -27.74 -33.74 4.15
CA LEU A 140 -27.16 -34.74 3.26
C LEU A 140 -28.17 -35.15 2.19
N ARG A 141 -27.75 -35.17 0.93
CA ARG A 141 -28.52 -35.70 -0.20
C ARG A 141 -27.63 -36.56 -1.08
N SER A 142 -28.23 -37.57 -1.72
CA SER A 142 -27.54 -38.37 -2.72
C SER A 142 -28.46 -38.72 -3.88
N ALA A 143 -27.91 -38.75 -5.09
CA ALA A 143 -28.61 -39.19 -6.29
C ALA A 143 -27.71 -40.02 -7.19
N ILE A 144 -28.31 -40.84 -8.05
CA ILE A 144 -27.64 -41.51 -9.15
C ILE A 144 -28.27 -41.02 -10.45
N VAL A 145 -27.48 -40.29 -11.24
CA VAL A 145 -27.86 -39.75 -12.54
C VAL A 145 -27.12 -40.53 -13.62
N GLY A 146 -27.83 -41.45 -14.27
CA GLY A 146 -27.23 -42.47 -15.12
C GLY A 146 -26.26 -43.34 -14.34
N ARG A 147 -24.95 -43.10 -14.48
CA ARG A 147 -23.86 -43.86 -13.82
C ARG A 147 -23.03 -42.99 -12.87
N ASN A 148 -23.45 -41.75 -12.66
CA ASN A 148 -22.79 -40.82 -11.75
C ASN A 148 -23.53 -40.81 -10.41
N PHE A 149 -22.83 -41.16 -9.34
CA PHE A 149 -23.30 -40.95 -7.98
C PHE A 149 -22.93 -39.53 -7.54
N VAL A 150 -23.94 -38.73 -7.22
CA VAL A 150 -23.80 -37.36 -6.73
C VAL A 150 -24.11 -37.35 -5.25
N LEU A 151 -23.17 -36.82 -4.46
CA LEU A 151 -23.29 -36.67 -3.02
C LEU A 151 -23.19 -35.19 -2.66
N SER A 152 -24.26 -34.65 -2.05
CA SER A 152 -24.36 -33.26 -1.64
C SER A 152 -24.45 -33.17 -0.12
N ILE A 153 -23.44 -32.57 0.51
CA ILE A 153 -23.29 -32.51 1.97
C ILE A 153 -23.00 -31.09 2.41
N HIS A 154 -23.73 -30.60 3.41
CA HIS A 154 -23.44 -29.30 4.03
C HIS A 154 -22.19 -29.34 4.93
N HIS A 155 -21.33 -28.33 4.85
CA HIS A 155 -20.09 -28.25 5.66
C HIS A 155 -20.35 -28.13 7.18
N ALA A 156 -21.61 -27.89 7.58
CA ALA A 156 -22.04 -27.89 8.99
C ALA A 156 -22.09 -29.29 9.61
N ILE A 157 -22.07 -30.37 8.83
CA ILE A 157 -22.03 -31.74 9.36
C ILE A 157 -20.78 -32.50 8.95
N MET A 158 -19.96 -31.96 8.05
CA MET A 158 -18.73 -32.59 7.58
C MET A 158 -17.63 -31.56 7.34
N ASP A 159 -16.38 -31.96 7.57
CA ASP A 159 -15.20 -31.26 7.10
C ASP A 159 -14.46 -32.06 6.03
N TYR A 160 -13.43 -31.46 5.41
CA TYR A 160 -12.66 -32.10 4.35
C TYR A 160 -12.10 -33.48 4.75
N TRP A 161 -11.62 -33.61 5.99
CA TRP A 161 -11.11 -34.88 6.51
C TRP A 161 -12.23 -35.92 6.54
N SER A 162 -13.37 -35.58 7.15
CA SER A 162 -14.52 -36.48 7.28
C SER A 162 -15.08 -36.89 5.93
N VAL A 163 -15.17 -35.98 4.96
CA VAL A 163 -15.63 -36.30 3.60
C VAL A 163 -14.68 -37.28 2.92
N THR A 164 -13.37 -37.04 3.03
CA THR A 164 -12.37 -37.92 2.39
C THR A 164 -12.41 -39.32 3.02
N THR A 165 -12.48 -39.39 4.35
CA THR A 165 -12.64 -40.64 5.11
C THR A 165 -13.95 -41.36 4.77
N LEU A 166 -15.09 -40.67 4.74
CA LEU A 166 -16.39 -41.24 4.35
C LEU A 166 -16.34 -41.86 2.95
N LEU A 167 -15.71 -41.17 1.99
CA LEU A 167 -15.66 -41.66 0.61
C LEU A 167 -14.70 -42.83 0.46
N GLN A 168 -13.47 -42.69 0.95
CA GLN A 168 -12.42 -43.69 0.73
C GLN A 168 -12.62 -44.92 1.62
N GLU A 169 -12.78 -44.72 2.93
CA GLU A 169 -12.80 -45.82 3.91
C GLU A 169 -14.21 -46.42 4.07
N ASP A 170 -15.26 -45.61 4.16
CA ASP A 170 -16.59 -46.15 4.46
C ASP A 170 -17.29 -46.62 3.18
N LEU A 171 -17.33 -45.77 2.15
CA LEU A 171 -18.11 -46.02 0.95
C LEU A 171 -17.40 -46.93 -0.04
N ILE A 172 -16.21 -46.55 -0.51
CA ILE A 172 -15.48 -47.31 -1.54
C ILE A 172 -15.03 -48.66 -0.99
N LEU A 173 -14.27 -48.69 0.11
CA LEU A 173 -13.83 -49.95 0.70
C LEU A 173 -15.00 -50.77 1.23
N GLY A 174 -16.02 -50.15 1.84
CA GLY A 174 -17.20 -50.86 2.33
C GLY A 174 -18.01 -51.53 1.22
N TYR A 175 -18.02 -50.96 0.01
CA TYR A 175 -18.62 -51.59 -1.17
C TYR A 175 -17.77 -52.76 -1.70
N ILE A 176 -16.44 -52.61 -1.73
CA ILE A 176 -15.52 -53.64 -2.23
C ILE A 176 -15.43 -54.84 -1.26
N ALA A 177 -15.37 -54.60 0.04
CA ALA A 177 -15.22 -55.62 1.06
C ALA A 177 -16.49 -56.46 1.32
N HIS A 178 -17.59 -56.18 0.62
CA HIS A 178 -18.88 -56.81 0.85
C HIS A 178 -18.85 -58.34 0.58
N PRO A 179 -19.52 -59.18 1.40
CA PRO A 179 -20.45 -58.85 2.48
C PRO A 179 -19.78 -58.57 3.84
N GLY A 180 -20.19 -57.47 4.48
CA GLY A 180 -19.79 -57.10 5.84
C GLY A 180 -20.60 -55.89 6.35
N PRO A 181 -20.76 -55.73 7.68
CA PRO A 181 -21.41 -54.54 8.24
C PRO A 181 -20.58 -53.27 7.94
N PRO A 182 -21.22 -52.08 7.88
CA PRO A 182 -20.50 -50.82 7.79
C PRO A 182 -19.49 -50.66 8.93
N LEU A 183 -18.37 -49.97 8.64
CA LEU A 183 -17.38 -49.63 9.64
C LEU A 183 -18.05 -48.84 10.77
N GLN A 184 -17.87 -49.31 12.01
CA GLN A 184 -18.40 -48.63 13.19
C GLN A 184 -17.49 -47.48 13.57
N ARG A 185 -18.06 -46.28 13.67
CA ARG A 185 -17.35 -45.06 14.07
C ARG A 185 -17.95 -44.49 15.38
N PRO A 186 -17.13 -43.82 16.21
CA PRO A 186 -17.66 -43.10 17.36
C PRO A 186 -18.66 -42.02 16.93
N PRO A 187 -19.77 -41.82 17.67
CA PRO A 187 -20.73 -40.78 17.32
C PRO A 187 -20.16 -39.40 17.60
N PHE A 188 -20.50 -38.42 16.76
CA PHE A 188 -20.07 -37.01 16.92
C PHE A 188 -20.46 -36.42 18.28
N LYS A 189 -21.52 -36.93 18.91
CA LYS A 189 -21.95 -36.57 20.27
C LYS A 189 -20.84 -36.70 21.33
N GLU A 190 -19.92 -37.67 21.20
CA GLU A 190 -18.77 -37.80 22.11
C GLU A 190 -17.77 -36.64 21.96
N PHE A 191 -17.60 -36.14 20.73
CA PHE A 191 -16.82 -34.93 20.50
C PHE A 191 -17.52 -33.69 21.06
N VAL A 192 -18.84 -33.59 20.94
CA VAL A 192 -19.63 -32.51 21.60
C VAL A 192 -19.46 -32.55 23.12
N LYS A 193 -19.49 -33.74 23.74
CA LYS A 193 -19.18 -33.94 25.18
C LYS A 193 -17.81 -33.41 25.56
N PHE A 194 -16.81 -33.71 24.74
CA PHE A 194 -15.48 -33.17 24.95
C PHE A 194 -15.44 -31.63 24.88
N LEU A 195 -16.12 -31.01 23.92
CA LEU A 195 -16.14 -29.54 23.77
C LEU A 195 -16.80 -28.83 24.95
N VAL A 196 -17.92 -29.35 25.43
CA VAL A 196 -18.64 -28.82 26.61
C VAL A 196 -17.78 -28.98 27.87
N GLY A 197 -16.95 -30.03 27.93
CA GLY A 197 -16.06 -30.30 29.05
C GLY A 197 -14.74 -29.51 29.06
N ILE A 198 -14.50 -28.60 28.11
CA ILE A 198 -13.26 -27.79 28.09
C ILE A 198 -13.26 -26.81 29.27
N ASP A 199 -12.28 -26.95 30.17
CA ASP A 199 -12.08 -26.04 31.29
C ASP A 199 -11.70 -24.61 30.82
N GLU A 200 -12.55 -23.63 31.15
CA GLU A 200 -12.43 -22.26 30.67
C GLU A 200 -11.19 -21.54 31.22
N ALA A 201 -10.82 -21.80 32.48
CA ALA A 201 -9.66 -21.17 33.10
C ALA A 201 -8.34 -21.70 32.52
N ALA A 202 -8.25 -23.01 32.33
CA ALA A 202 -7.10 -23.68 31.72
C ALA A 202 -6.95 -23.28 30.24
N ALA A 203 -8.05 -23.22 29.48
CA ALA A 203 -8.03 -22.77 28.09
C ALA A 203 -7.60 -21.30 27.98
N THR A 204 -8.14 -20.42 28.82
CA THR A 204 -7.75 -19.00 28.85
C THR A 204 -6.28 -18.83 29.18
N LYS A 205 -5.76 -19.55 30.19
CA LYS A 205 -4.33 -19.53 30.55
C LYS A 205 -3.44 -20.06 29.41
N PHE A 206 -3.86 -21.14 28.74
CA PHE A 206 -3.14 -21.75 27.63
C PHE A 206 -3.00 -20.80 26.44
N TRP A 207 -4.06 -20.08 26.09
CA TRP A 207 -4.04 -19.10 25.01
C TRP A 207 -3.30 -17.82 25.40
N ALA A 208 -3.46 -17.32 26.63
CA ALA A 208 -2.76 -16.12 27.11
C ALA A 208 -1.24 -16.25 26.99
N ALA A 209 -0.69 -17.43 27.30
CA ALA A 209 0.74 -17.70 27.21
C ALA A 209 1.31 -17.61 25.78
N ARG A 210 0.47 -17.70 24.74
CA ARG A 210 0.86 -17.63 23.32
C ARG A 210 0.82 -16.23 22.73
N PHE A 211 0.23 -15.27 23.44
CA PHE A 211 0.05 -13.88 22.99
C PHE A 211 0.66 -12.92 24.02
N PRO A 212 1.98 -12.68 23.97
CA PRO A 212 2.66 -11.82 24.94
C PRO A 212 2.07 -10.41 24.93
N ALA A 213 1.60 -9.93 26.09
CA ALA A 213 0.88 -8.66 26.20
C ALA A 213 1.65 -7.43 25.67
N LYS A 214 2.99 -7.49 25.66
CA LYS A 214 3.86 -6.39 25.16
C LYS A 214 4.15 -6.47 23.65
N GLN A 215 3.70 -7.52 22.96
CA GLN A 215 3.95 -7.73 21.54
C GLN A 215 2.61 -7.82 20.79
N ILE A 216 2.20 -6.73 20.16
CA ILE A 216 1.00 -6.73 19.31
C ILE A 216 1.42 -7.07 17.87
N PRO A 217 0.97 -8.20 17.30
CA PRO A 217 1.47 -8.71 16.02
C PRO A 217 1.02 -7.88 14.82
N ALA A 218 1.82 -7.89 13.77
CA ALA A 218 1.42 -7.42 12.44
C ALA A 218 0.67 -8.51 11.66
N ILE A 219 -0.25 -8.11 10.77
CA ILE A 219 -1.09 -9.00 9.98
C ILE A 219 -0.93 -8.69 8.49
N PHE A 220 -0.64 -9.74 7.71
CA PHE A 220 -0.54 -9.66 6.25
C PHE A 220 -1.66 -10.48 5.58
N PRO A 221 -2.23 -10.02 4.45
CA PRO A 221 -2.15 -8.64 3.97
C PRO A 221 -2.94 -7.69 4.88
N LEU A 222 -2.67 -6.38 4.78
CA LEU A 222 -3.45 -5.38 5.49
C LEU A 222 -4.83 -5.24 4.82
N VAL A 223 -5.89 -5.34 5.61
CA VAL A 223 -7.28 -5.22 5.13
C VAL A 223 -7.96 -4.05 5.83
N PRO A 224 -8.54 -3.06 5.11
CA PRO A 224 -9.35 -2.00 5.70
C PRO A 224 -10.59 -2.58 6.39
N LYS A 225 -11.02 -2.07 7.55
CA LYS A 225 -12.06 -2.74 8.38
C LYS A 225 -13.40 -2.89 7.66
N ARG A 226 -13.73 -1.97 6.76
CA ARG A 226 -15.00 -1.96 6.00
C ARG A 226 -15.01 -2.93 4.83
N VAL A 227 -13.84 -3.37 4.38
CA VAL A 227 -13.73 -4.37 3.32
C VAL A 227 -13.90 -5.74 3.95
N ARG A 228 -14.88 -6.49 3.46
CA ARG A 228 -15.01 -7.92 3.77
C ARG A 228 -14.28 -8.70 2.68
N PRO A 229 -13.17 -9.38 2.99
CA PRO A 229 -12.44 -10.13 1.99
C PRO A 229 -13.30 -11.22 1.35
N SER A 230 -13.17 -11.35 0.03
CA SER A 230 -13.73 -12.43 -0.78
C SER A 230 -12.62 -13.04 -1.64
N PRO A 231 -11.95 -14.10 -1.17
CA PRO A 231 -10.85 -14.74 -1.90
C PRO A 231 -11.39 -15.63 -3.02
N GLU A 232 -11.67 -15.02 -4.17
CA GLU A 232 -12.34 -15.64 -5.32
C GLU A 232 -11.37 -16.20 -6.36
N LEU A 233 -10.23 -15.55 -6.55
CA LEU A 233 -9.22 -15.98 -7.51
C LEU A 233 -8.30 -17.02 -6.90
N LYS A 234 -7.80 -17.93 -7.75
CA LYS A 234 -6.86 -18.99 -7.38
C LYS A 234 -5.66 -18.95 -8.33
N ILE A 235 -4.47 -19.00 -7.74
CA ILE A 235 -3.24 -19.36 -8.45
C ILE A 235 -2.59 -20.58 -7.79
N SER A 236 -1.85 -21.35 -8.58
CA SER A 236 -1.13 -22.54 -8.11
C SER A 236 0.34 -22.43 -8.49
N LYS A 237 1.23 -22.68 -7.54
CA LYS A 237 2.69 -22.68 -7.76
C LYS A 237 3.32 -23.90 -7.11
N GLU A 238 4.18 -24.59 -7.83
CA GLU A 238 4.97 -25.72 -7.32
C GLU A 238 6.35 -25.23 -6.89
N PHE A 239 6.75 -25.54 -5.65
CA PHE A 239 8.11 -25.32 -5.16
C PHE A 239 8.86 -26.64 -5.23
N ARG A 240 9.97 -26.69 -5.95
CA ARG A 240 10.77 -27.92 -6.08
C ARG A 240 11.87 -27.97 -5.05
N PHE A 241 11.96 -29.08 -4.31
CA PHE A 241 12.98 -29.21 -3.27
C PHE A 241 14.35 -29.62 -3.80
N HIS A 242 14.44 -30.11 -5.03
CA HIS A 242 15.71 -30.46 -5.70
C HIS A 242 16.54 -31.45 -4.87
N GLY A 243 15.89 -32.47 -4.30
CA GLY A 243 16.56 -33.51 -3.51
C GLY A 243 17.05 -33.07 -2.13
N ARG A 244 16.61 -31.90 -1.63
CA ARG A 244 16.91 -31.40 -0.26
C ARG A 244 16.05 -32.07 0.82
N VAL A 245 15.09 -32.90 0.43
CA VAL A 245 14.23 -33.66 1.33
C VAL A 245 14.51 -35.14 1.15
N GLY A 246 14.58 -35.88 2.25
CA GLY A 246 14.78 -37.32 2.22
C GLY A 246 15.57 -37.84 3.41
N SER A 247 15.96 -39.10 3.36
CA SER A 247 16.95 -39.67 4.28
C SER A 247 18.35 -39.13 3.95
N ASN A 248 19.16 -38.89 4.97
CA ASN A 248 20.59 -38.65 4.75
C ASN A 248 21.21 -39.95 4.19
N ASN A 249 21.87 -39.83 3.04
CA ASN A 249 22.63 -40.91 2.40
C ASN A 249 24.14 -40.65 2.59
N ASP A 250 24.99 -41.59 2.14
CA ASP A 250 26.46 -41.46 2.22
C ASP A 250 27.06 -40.40 1.26
N ASP A 251 26.23 -39.61 0.58
CA ASP A 251 26.66 -38.55 -0.35
C ASP A 251 27.07 -37.24 0.33
N GLY A 252 27.00 -37.18 1.67
CA GLY A 252 27.42 -36.03 2.47
C GLY A 252 26.49 -34.83 2.38
N ILE A 253 25.32 -34.95 1.73
CA ILE A 253 24.33 -33.87 1.63
C ILE A 253 23.34 -33.99 2.80
N GLU A 254 23.33 -32.99 3.67
CA GLU A 254 22.34 -32.87 4.74
C GLU A 254 20.95 -32.58 4.14
N ARG A 255 19.98 -33.45 4.44
CA ARG A 255 18.59 -33.36 3.97
C ARG A 255 17.62 -33.11 5.11
N VAL A 256 16.53 -32.42 4.79
CA VAL A 256 15.42 -32.23 5.70
C VAL A 256 14.54 -33.48 5.71
N SER A 257 14.31 -34.04 6.89
CA SER A 257 13.37 -35.15 7.06
C SER A 257 11.94 -34.72 6.67
N PRO A 258 11.19 -35.54 5.92
CA PRO A 258 9.79 -35.28 5.59
C PRO A 258 8.91 -34.97 6.82
N ALA A 259 9.24 -35.55 7.99
CA ALA A 259 8.52 -35.32 9.24
C ALA A 259 8.63 -33.88 9.77
N HIS A 260 9.69 -33.16 9.41
CA HIS A 260 9.91 -31.77 9.84
C HIS A 260 9.40 -30.74 8.82
N LEU A 261 9.06 -31.16 7.59
CA LEU A 261 8.62 -30.25 6.53
C LEU A 261 7.46 -29.32 6.93
N PRO A 262 6.41 -29.77 7.65
CA PRO A 262 5.34 -28.86 8.05
C PRO A 262 5.83 -27.66 8.88
N ALA A 263 6.83 -27.88 9.74
CA ALA A 263 7.43 -26.82 10.54
C ALA A 263 8.32 -25.88 9.72
N TYR A 264 9.05 -26.40 8.72
CA TYR A 264 9.80 -25.56 7.77
C TYR A 264 8.87 -24.67 6.94
N VAL A 265 7.77 -25.22 6.42
CA VAL A 265 6.78 -24.48 5.62
C VAL A 265 6.14 -23.36 6.45
N GLU A 266 5.72 -23.66 7.67
CA GLU A 266 5.12 -22.66 8.58
C GLU A 266 6.12 -21.58 9.02
N ALA A 267 7.36 -21.97 9.34
CA ALA A 267 8.43 -21.05 9.72
C ALA A 267 8.84 -20.13 8.56
N ALA A 268 8.93 -20.66 7.34
CA ALA A 268 9.20 -19.87 6.14
C ALA A 268 8.06 -18.89 5.84
N TRP A 269 6.80 -19.27 6.07
CA TRP A 269 5.67 -18.35 5.96
C TRP A 269 5.75 -17.24 7.02
N ALA A 270 6.11 -17.56 8.27
CA ALA A 270 6.28 -16.56 9.31
C ALA A 270 7.30 -15.47 8.93
N LEU A 271 8.47 -15.89 8.41
CA LEU A 271 9.49 -14.97 7.92
C LEU A 271 8.99 -14.16 6.71
N THR A 272 8.29 -14.80 5.77
CA THR A 272 7.74 -14.12 4.58
C THR A 272 6.69 -13.07 4.95
N ALA A 273 5.74 -13.42 5.82
CA ALA A 273 4.74 -12.48 6.33
C ALA A 273 5.40 -11.32 7.10
N ALA A 274 6.52 -11.55 7.78
CA ALA A 274 7.28 -10.50 8.45
C ALA A 274 7.94 -9.55 7.45
N ILE A 275 8.52 -10.07 6.36
CA ILE A 275 9.12 -9.28 5.28
C ILE A 275 8.11 -8.27 4.71
N TYR A 276 6.87 -8.70 4.43
CA TYR A 276 5.86 -7.84 3.81
C TYR A 276 5.04 -6.98 4.79
N ASN A 277 5.17 -7.20 6.10
CA ASN A 277 4.53 -6.37 7.13
C ASN A 277 5.43 -5.26 7.70
N ASP A 278 6.71 -5.25 7.34
CA ASP A 278 7.73 -4.37 7.91
C ASP A 278 7.70 -2.96 7.29
N ILE A 279 6.54 -2.30 7.40
CA ILE A 279 6.36 -0.91 6.96
C ILE A 279 6.56 -0.01 8.17
N THR A 280 7.71 0.65 8.20
CA THR A 280 8.27 1.33 9.37
C THR A 280 7.56 2.61 9.76
N SER A 281 7.54 2.92 11.07
CA SER A 281 8.26 4.08 11.61
C SER A 281 8.07 4.23 13.13
N SER A 282 9.01 4.96 13.75
CA SER A 282 8.89 5.72 15.02
C SER A 282 8.33 5.01 16.27
N GLY A 283 8.20 3.69 16.29
CA GLY A 283 7.64 2.94 17.43
C GLY A 283 7.71 1.42 17.27
N GLY A 284 8.87 0.92 16.82
CA GLY A 284 9.18 -0.51 16.68
C GLY A 284 8.54 -1.16 15.44
N ALA A 285 9.32 -1.96 14.70
CA ALA A 285 8.74 -3.10 13.99
C ALA A 285 7.80 -3.81 14.98
N SER A 286 6.66 -4.33 14.53
CA SER A 286 6.07 -5.35 15.39
C SER A 286 7.10 -6.46 15.47
N ASP A 287 7.63 -6.69 16.67
CA ASP A 287 8.53 -7.79 16.97
C ASP A 287 7.82 -9.14 16.77
N SER A 288 6.64 -9.18 16.16
CA SER A 288 5.88 -10.39 15.89
C SER A 288 4.93 -10.26 14.70
N VAL A 289 4.60 -11.38 14.08
CA VAL A 289 3.57 -11.50 13.05
C VAL A 289 2.51 -12.49 13.47
N ALA A 290 1.28 -12.31 12.96
CA ALA A 290 0.20 -13.25 13.15
C ALA A 290 -0.47 -13.69 11.85
N TYR A 291 -0.83 -14.96 11.80
CA TYR A 291 -1.57 -15.61 10.73
C TYR A 291 -2.40 -16.77 11.31
N GLY A 292 -3.38 -17.25 10.54
CA GLY A 292 -4.18 -18.40 10.90
C GLY A 292 -3.51 -19.70 10.46
N LEU A 293 -3.63 -20.76 11.27
CA LEU A 293 -3.39 -22.13 10.86
C LEU A 293 -4.71 -22.89 10.76
N MET A 294 -4.84 -23.71 9.71
CA MET A 294 -5.91 -24.68 9.57
C MET A 294 -5.42 -26.06 10.04
N LEU A 295 -6.05 -26.61 11.07
CA LEU A 295 -5.74 -27.93 11.63
C LEU A 295 -6.96 -28.85 11.56
N SER A 296 -6.75 -30.17 11.57
CA SER A 296 -7.87 -31.13 11.60
C SER A 296 -8.74 -30.98 12.85
N GLY A 297 -8.18 -30.45 13.94
CA GLY A 297 -8.83 -30.34 15.26
C GLY A 297 -9.13 -31.69 15.93
N ARG A 298 -8.78 -32.79 15.26
CA ARG A 298 -8.86 -34.17 15.73
C ARG A 298 -7.58 -34.49 16.49
N SER A 299 -7.68 -34.57 17.82
CA SER A 299 -6.52 -34.85 18.66
C SER A 299 -6.85 -35.84 19.75
N SER A 300 -5.97 -36.83 19.91
CA SER A 300 -5.96 -37.69 21.09
C SER A 300 -5.28 -36.92 22.23
N SER A 301 -6.06 -36.29 23.11
CA SER A 301 -5.54 -35.76 24.38
C SER A 301 -4.83 -36.89 25.15
N SER A 302 -3.66 -36.59 25.73
CA SER A 302 -2.91 -37.54 26.55
C SER A 302 -3.49 -37.71 27.97
N ALA A 303 -4.43 -36.86 28.37
CA ALA A 303 -5.08 -36.97 29.68
C ALA A 303 -6.19 -38.02 29.65
N ALA A 304 -6.09 -39.03 30.54
CA ALA A 304 -6.90 -40.25 30.56
C ALA A 304 -8.43 -40.04 30.53
N ASN A 305 -8.93 -38.88 31.00
CA ASN A 305 -10.36 -38.56 31.08
C ASN A 305 -10.87 -37.64 29.93
N THR A 306 -10.07 -37.37 28.90
CA THR A 306 -10.43 -36.46 27.78
C THR A 306 -10.11 -37.03 26.40
N ARG A 307 -9.88 -38.35 26.31
CA ARG A 307 -9.50 -39.01 25.06
C ARG A 307 -10.74 -39.26 24.21
N VAL A 308 -10.90 -38.50 23.13
CA VAL A 308 -11.89 -38.76 22.08
C VAL A 308 -11.23 -39.62 21.01
N ASP A 309 -11.89 -40.69 20.59
CA ASP A 309 -11.48 -41.44 19.41
C ASP A 309 -11.62 -40.53 18.18
N THR A 310 -10.52 -40.27 17.47
CA THR A 310 -10.45 -39.28 16.39
C THR A 310 -11.08 -39.72 15.07
N THR A 311 -11.53 -40.99 14.98
CA THR A 311 -12.08 -41.60 13.76
C THR A 311 -13.55 -41.27 13.49
N PHE A 312 -14.22 -40.49 14.35
CA PHE A 312 -15.60 -40.03 14.12
C PHE A 312 -15.73 -39.17 12.86
N LEU A 313 -16.91 -39.20 12.22
CA LEU A 313 -17.25 -38.24 11.16
C LEU A 313 -17.89 -36.99 11.78
N GLY A 314 -17.53 -35.80 11.27
CA GLY A 314 -18.14 -34.55 11.72
C GLY A 314 -17.23 -33.32 11.55
N PRO A 315 -17.74 -32.10 11.77
CA PRO A 315 -16.93 -30.89 11.68
C PRO A 315 -16.01 -30.80 12.90
N ALA A 316 -14.73 -31.11 12.73
CA ALA A 316 -13.72 -31.02 13.78
C ALA A 316 -12.61 -30.02 13.46
N HIS A 317 -12.47 -29.57 12.20
CA HIS A 317 -11.42 -28.64 11.80
C HIS A 317 -11.30 -27.41 12.73
N ALA A 318 -10.09 -27.07 13.15
CA ALA A 318 -9.80 -25.97 14.05
C ALA A 318 -8.99 -24.88 13.35
N GLN A 319 -9.57 -23.69 13.21
CA GLN A 319 -8.86 -22.49 12.75
C GLN A 319 -8.29 -21.76 13.98
N VAL A 320 -6.98 -21.56 14.00
CA VAL A 320 -6.28 -21.02 15.16
C VAL A 320 -5.35 -19.89 14.78
N ALA A 321 -5.34 -18.83 15.59
CA ALA A 321 -4.39 -17.76 15.44
C ALA A 321 -3.02 -18.20 15.98
N VAL A 322 -1.97 -17.93 15.20
CA VAL A 322 -0.58 -18.11 15.58
C VAL A 322 0.09 -16.76 15.58
N GLN A 323 0.83 -16.47 16.66
CA GLN A 323 1.74 -15.33 16.74
C GLN A 323 3.18 -15.84 16.81
N VAL A 324 4.05 -15.31 15.96
CA VAL A 324 5.48 -15.64 15.92
C VAL A 324 6.27 -14.38 16.23
N SER A 325 7.08 -14.42 17.28
CA SER A 325 7.99 -13.34 17.65
C SER A 325 9.28 -13.43 16.83
N LEU A 326 9.66 -12.31 16.20
CA LEU A 326 10.78 -12.11 15.29
C LEU A 326 11.52 -10.79 15.62
N SER A 327 11.68 -10.50 16.92
CA SER A 327 12.43 -9.30 17.35
C SER A 327 13.86 -9.31 16.83
N SER A 328 14.49 -8.14 16.70
CA SER A 328 15.90 -8.05 16.27
C SER A 328 16.82 -8.89 17.15
N GLN A 329 16.53 -8.94 18.46
CA GLN A 329 17.27 -9.78 19.40
C GLN A 329 17.09 -11.27 19.11
N GLN A 330 15.86 -11.74 18.85
CA GLN A 330 15.59 -13.14 18.52
C GLN A 330 16.21 -13.54 17.18
N ARG A 331 16.10 -12.67 16.16
CA ARG A 331 16.70 -12.91 14.85
C ARG A 331 18.23 -13.06 14.93
N ALA A 332 18.87 -12.28 15.80
CA ALA A 332 20.32 -12.32 16.02
C ALA A 332 20.78 -13.47 16.95
N SER A 333 19.88 -14.11 17.70
CA SER A 333 20.21 -15.17 18.66
C SER A 333 19.88 -16.57 18.16
N LEU A 334 18.72 -16.76 17.54
CA LEU A 334 18.20 -18.07 17.15
C LEU A 334 18.84 -18.57 15.86
N THR A 335 19.21 -19.84 15.83
CA THR A 335 19.54 -20.53 14.58
C THR A 335 18.28 -20.97 13.84
N VAL A 336 18.40 -21.27 12.54
CA VAL A 336 17.29 -21.82 11.74
C VAL A 336 16.74 -23.10 12.37
N GLU A 337 17.61 -24.02 12.79
CA GLU A 337 17.20 -25.29 13.38
C GLU A 337 16.44 -25.07 14.70
N GLN A 338 16.93 -24.17 15.56
CA GLN A 338 16.24 -23.82 16.81
C GLN A 338 14.87 -23.21 16.52
N PHE A 339 14.78 -22.29 15.57
CA PHE A 339 13.52 -21.65 15.20
C PHE A 339 12.50 -22.66 14.67
N VAL A 340 12.89 -23.52 13.74
CA VAL A 340 12.01 -24.58 13.20
C VAL A 340 11.61 -25.56 14.31
N ARG A 341 12.53 -25.93 15.20
CA ARG A 341 12.22 -26.80 16.35
C ARG A 341 11.20 -26.16 17.28
N ASP A 342 11.34 -24.87 17.58
CA ASP A 342 10.38 -24.13 18.41
C ASP A 342 9.00 -24.09 17.75
N ARG A 343 8.94 -23.92 16.42
CA ARG A 343 7.68 -24.00 15.65
C ARG A 343 7.05 -25.38 15.73
N ALA A 344 7.84 -26.44 15.53
CA ALA A 344 7.38 -27.82 15.64
C ALA A 344 6.84 -28.16 17.04
N VAL A 345 7.52 -27.72 18.10
CA VAL A 345 7.09 -27.89 19.49
C VAL A 345 5.80 -27.11 19.75
N ALA A 346 5.70 -25.86 19.31
CA ALA A 346 4.51 -25.04 19.48
C ALA A 346 3.28 -25.66 18.78
N LEU A 347 3.46 -26.17 17.56
CA LEU A 347 2.43 -26.87 16.80
C LEU A 347 1.99 -28.16 17.49
N ARG A 348 2.94 -28.98 17.96
CA ARG A 348 2.64 -30.23 18.68
C ARG A 348 1.87 -29.98 19.96
N GLN A 349 2.28 -28.99 20.76
CA GLN A 349 1.58 -28.58 21.97
C GLN A 349 0.16 -28.09 21.68
N LEU A 350 -0.02 -27.36 20.57
CA LEU A 350 -1.32 -26.89 20.13
C LEU A 350 -2.23 -28.06 19.73
N GLN A 351 -1.70 -28.98 18.92
CA GLN A 351 -2.42 -30.16 18.48
C GLN A 351 -2.81 -31.06 19.66
N SER A 352 -1.95 -31.27 20.65
CA SER A 352 -2.22 -32.20 21.77
C SER A 352 -3.10 -31.65 22.89
N HIS A 353 -3.47 -30.37 22.88
CA HIS A 353 -4.12 -29.72 24.01
C HIS A 353 -5.64 -29.55 23.80
N PRO A 354 -6.49 -29.80 24.82
CA PRO A 354 -7.94 -29.68 24.67
C PRO A 354 -8.44 -28.30 24.21
N ALA A 355 -7.75 -27.24 24.65
CA ALA A 355 -8.06 -25.86 24.26
C ALA A 355 -7.85 -25.53 22.76
N LEU A 356 -7.39 -26.48 21.94
CA LEU A 356 -7.38 -26.35 20.48
C LEU A 356 -8.77 -26.00 19.93
N GLN A 357 -9.81 -26.58 20.51
CA GLN A 357 -11.20 -26.34 20.13
C GLN A 357 -11.85 -25.17 20.89
N TYR A 358 -11.06 -24.38 21.62
CA TYR A 358 -11.54 -23.16 22.25
C TYR A 358 -11.80 -22.10 21.17
N SER A 359 -13.03 -21.61 21.08
CA SER A 359 -13.46 -20.78 19.95
C SER A 359 -12.64 -19.49 19.80
N MET A 360 -12.37 -19.08 18.56
CA MET A 360 -11.57 -17.88 18.29
C MET A 360 -12.20 -16.59 18.86
N ASP A 361 -13.53 -16.52 18.98
CA ASP A 361 -14.21 -15.38 19.60
C ASP A 361 -13.92 -15.28 21.10
N ARG A 362 -13.67 -16.41 21.77
CA ARG A 362 -13.21 -16.46 23.16
C ARG A 362 -11.71 -16.18 23.25
N VAL A 363 -10.90 -16.75 22.36
CA VAL A 363 -9.44 -16.47 22.28
C VAL A 363 -9.17 -14.97 22.10
N ALA A 364 -9.95 -14.30 21.25
CA ALA A 364 -9.82 -12.86 20.99
C ALA A 364 -9.97 -11.99 22.25
N LYS A 365 -10.64 -12.49 23.30
CA LYS A 365 -10.89 -11.78 24.56
C LYS A 365 -9.81 -12.04 25.61
N VAL A 366 -8.90 -12.98 25.38
CA VAL A 366 -7.89 -13.41 26.36
C VAL A 366 -6.82 -12.32 26.58
N SER A 367 -6.44 -11.60 25.53
CA SER A 367 -5.53 -10.46 25.61
C SER A 367 -5.69 -9.54 24.39
N GLU A 368 -5.19 -8.30 24.45
CA GLU A 368 -5.17 -7.38 23.30
C GLU A 368 -4.39 -7.97 22.11
N ALA A 369 -3.24 -8.62 22.36
CA ALA A 369 -2.48 -9.31 21.33
C ALA A 369 -3.27 -10.44 20.66
N ALA A 370 -4.01 -11.23 21.44
CA ALA A 370 -4.89 -12.29 20.92
C ALA A 370 -6.05 -11.69 20.09
N GLY A 371 -6.64 -10.59 20.55
CA GLY A 371 -7.70 -9.87 19.84
C GLY A 371 -7.28 -9.31 18.49
N VAL A 372 -6.00 -8.97 18.32
CA VAL A 372 -5.42 -8.60 17.02
C VAL A 372 -5.09 -9.86 16.21
N ALA A 373 -4.38 -10.83 16.79
CA ALA A 373 -3.94 -12.05 16.09
C ALA A 373 -5.09 -12.86 15.49
N THR A 374 -6.23 -12.95 16.18
CA THR A 374 -7.46 -13.63 15.71
C THR A 374 -8.12 -12.95 14.52
N GLY A 375 -7.75 -11.70 14.20
CA GLY A 375 -8.15 -11.00 12.98
C GLY A 375 -7.25 -11.28 11.78
N PHE A 376 -6.46 -12.37 11.81
CA PHE A 376 -5.54 -12.74 10.74
C PHE A 376 -6.19 -12.70 9.35
N GLN A 377 -5.41 -12.30 8.34
CA GLN A 377 -5.87 -12.19 6.96
C GLN A 377 -5.20 -13.19 6.02
N THR A 378 -4.24 -13.96 6.53
CA THR A 378 -3.75 -15.17 5.87
C THR A 378 -4.12 -16.40 6.68
N LEU A 379 -4.70 -17.41 6.02
CA LEU A 379 -4.92 -18.74 6.59
C LEU A 379 -4.03 -19.76 5.86
N LEU A 380 -3.10 -20.36 6.60
CA LEU A 380 -2.15 -21.36 6.11
C LEU A 380 -2.65 -22.78 6.48
N ASN A 381 -2.72 -23.65 5.48
CA ASN A 381 -3.08 -25.06 5.62
C ASN A 381 -1.96 -25.92 5.04
N VAL A 382 -1.19 -26.59 5.91
CA VAL A 382 -0.12 -27.49 5.48
C VAL A 382 -0.62 -28.92 5.53
N ILE A 383 -0.71 -29.56 4.37
CA ILE A 383 -1.23 -30.91 4.19
C ILE A 383 -0.03 -31.86 4.03
N PRO A 384 0.22 -32.76 4.99
CA PRO A 384 1.28 -33.76 4.87
C PRO A 384 1.06 -34.67 3.66
N ALA A 385 2.15 -35.23 3.13
CA ALA A 385 2.05 -36.31 2.17
C ALA A 385 1.32 -37.49 2.84
N VAL A 386 0.16 -37.85 2.31
CA VAL A 386 -0.55 -39.06 2.74
C VAL A 386 0.13 -40.23 2.03
N PRO A 387 0.72 -41.20 2.74
CA PRO A 387 1.14 -42.44 2.10
C PRO A 387 -0.09 -43.01 1.41
N SER A 388 -0.02 -43.34 0.12
CA SER A 388 -1.12 -44.00 -0.57
C SER A 388 -1.40 -45.32 0.15
N ALA A 389 -2.35 -45.31 1.09
CA ALA A 389 -2.59 -46.43 1.99
C ALA A 389 -3.28 -47.61 1.28
N HIS A 390 -3.56 -47.49 -0.02
CA HIS A 390 -4.21 -48.53 -0.80
C HIS A 390 -3.31 -48.92 -1.98
N GLN A 391 -2.39 -49.84 -1.71
CA GLN A 391 -2.18 -50.95 -2.63
C GLN A 391 -3.38 -51.89 -2.48
N ALA A 392 -4.57 -51.45 -2.87
CA ALA A 392 -5.65 -52.37 -3.19
C ALA A 392 -5.19 -53.22 -4.38
N LYS A 393 -5.60 -54.49 -4.43
CA LYS A 393 -5.31 -55.34 -5.59
C LYS A 393 -5.88 -54.65 -6.84
N LYS A 394 -5.01 -54.37 -7.79
CA LYS A 394 -5.31 -53.84 -9.13
C LYS A 394 -6.53 -54.59 -9.73
N GLY A 395 -7.63 -53.89 -10.04
CA GLY A 395 -8.81 -54.50 -10.66
C GLY A 395 -10.15 -53.77 -10.44
N ASP A 396 -10.65 -53.67 -9.20
CA ASP A 396 -12.02 -53.19 -8.93
C ASP A 396 -12.12 -51.66 -8.68
N GLU A 397 -11.08 -51.04 -8.10
CA GLU A 397 -11.03 -49.57 -7.89
C GLU A 397 -10.94 -48.78 -9.21
N ASP A 398 -10.41 -49.40 -10.27
CA ASP A 398 -10.32 -48.80 -11.62
C ASP A 398 -11.70 -48.45 -12.21
N HIS A 399 -12.78 -49.00 -11.63
CA HIS A 399 -14.16 -48.73 -12.02
C HIS A 399 -14.86 -47.66 -11.17
N ILE A 400 -14.29 -47.14 -10.08
CA ILE A 400 -14.89 -46.04 -9.31
C ILE A 400 -13.97 -44.83 -9.42
N ARG A 401 -14.36 -43.83 -10.22
CA ARG A 401 -13.54 -42.64 -10.47
C ARG A 401 -14.18 -41.41 -9.84
N MET A 402 -13.43 -40.70 -8.99
CA MET A 402 -13.79 -39.34 -8.61
C MET A 402 -13.75 -38.46 -9.85
N ASP A 403 -14.91 -38.03 -10.35
CA ASP A 403 -15.02 -37.24 -11.57
C ASP A 403 -14.91 -35.75 -11.26
N ARG A 404 -15.62 -35.30 -10.21
CA ARG A 404 -15.71 -33.88 -9.87
C ARG A 404 -15.94 -33.67 -8.38
N ILE A 405 -15.31 -32.64 -7.81
CA ILE A 405 -15.69 -32.08 -6.51
C ILE A 405 -16.00 -30.60 -6.74
N VAL A 406 -17.25 -30.22 -6.59
CA VAL A 406 -17.71 -28.83 -6.62
C VAL A 406 -17.72 -28.31 -5.20
N TRP A 407 -16.74 -27.47 -4.88
CA TRP A 407 -16.65 -26.77 -3.60
C TRP A 407 -16.24 -25.31 -3.81
N LYS A 408 -17.18 -24.40 -3.56
CA LYS A 408 -16.91 -22.95 -3.56
C LYS A 408 -16.38 -22.55 -2.18
N VAL A 409 -15.06 -22.59 -2.01
CA VAL A 409 -14.42 -22.05 -0.80
C VAL A 409 -14.71 -20.55 -0.75
N ARG A 410 -15.40 -20.11 0.30
CA ARG A 410 -15.62 -18.69 0.60
C ARG A 410 -15.20 -18.46 2.05
N ALA A 411 -13.94 -18.04 2.24
CA ALA A 411 -13.43 -17.70 3.56
C ALA A 411 -13.55 -16.20 3.82
N SER A 412 -13.46 -15.80 5.09
CA SER A 412 -13.45 -14.41 5.54
C SER A 412 -12.03 -13.86 5.75
N VAL A 413 -11.08 -14.31 4.93
CA VAL A 413 -9.68 -13.87 4.97
C VAL A 413 -9.25 -13.46 3.55
N ALA A 414 -8.30 -12.52 3.45
CA ALA A 414 -7.83 -12.03 2.17
C ALA A 414 -6.93 -13.01 1.40
N LEU A 415 -6.22 -13.90 2.10
CA LEU A 415 -5.33 -14.88 1.50
C LEU A 415 -5.48 -16.25 2.18
N MET A 416 -5.65 -17.30 1.40
CA MET A 416 -5.57 -18.69 1.84
C MET A 416 -4.46 -19.39 1.11
N LEU A 417 -3.57 -20.03 1.86
CA LEU A 417 -2.47 -20.83 1.33
C LEU A 417 -2.69 -22.28 1.69
N ARG A 418 -3.01 -23.11 0.70
CA ARG A 418 -3.07 -24.55 0.86
C ARG A 418 -1.79 -25.15 0.29
N CYS A 419 -0.93 -25.63 1.19
CA CYS A 419 0.38 -26.17 0.89
C CYS A 419 0.34 -27.69 1.00
N GLN A 420 0.31 -28.39 -0.14
CA GLN A 420 0.35 -29.85 -0.20
C GLN A 420 1.78 -30.33 -0.38
N ILE A 421 2.28 -31.09 0.59
CA ILE A 421 3.62 -31.69 0.52
C ILE A 421 3.58 -32.84 -0.49
N LEU A 422 4.50 -32.77 -1.46
CA LEU A 422 4.76 -33.80 -2.47
C LEU A 422 6.04 -34.57 -2.10
N GLU A 423 6.42 -35.56 -2.90
CA GLU A 423 7.63 -36.35 -2.69
C GLU A 423 8.92 -35.50 -2.76
N ASP A 424 9.05 -34.64 -3.78
CA ASP A 424 10.19 -33.71 -3.97
C ASP A 424 9.72 -32.26 -4.19
N GLY A 425 8.66 -31.84 -3.49
CA GLY A 425 8.19 -30.47 -3.60
C GLY A 425 7.01 -30.10 -2.71
N LEU A 426 6.53 -28.87 -2.92
CA LEU A 426 5.36 -28.30 -2.27
C LEU A 426 4.44 -27.70 -3.34
N LEU A 427 3.22 -28.19 -3.46
CA LEU A 427 2.20 -27.52 -4.27
C LEU A 427 1.49 -26.49 -3.40
N VAL A 428 1.60 -25.20 -3.75
CA VAL A 428 0.93 -24.10 -3.07
C VAL A 428 -0.24 -23.62 -3.92
N ASP A 429 -1.44 -23.91 -3.46
CA ASP A 429 -2.69 -23.35 -3.95
C ASP A 429 -3.01 -22.07 -3.14
N ALA A 430 -2.83 -20.91 -3.75
CA ALA A 430 -3.16 -19.62 -3.14
C ALA A 430 -4.52 -19.12 -3.64
N ARG A 431 -5.47 -18.89 -2.74
CA ARG A 431 -6.72 -18.17 -3.04
C ARG A 431 -6.69 -16.79 -2.41
N PHE A 432 -7.03 -15.76 -3.17
CA PHE A 432 -6.86 -14.38 -2.73
C PHE A 432 -7.94 -13.44 -3.27
N ASP A 433 -8.10 -12.32 -2.59
CA ASP A 433 -8.98 -11.22 -3.00
C ASP A 433 -8.17 -10.18 -3.80
N PRO A 434 -8.41 -10.03 -5.12
CA PRO A 434 -7.65 -9.13 -5.97
C PRO A 434 -7.87 -7.64 -5.65
N SER A 435 -8.94 -7.29 -4.90
CA SER A 435 -9.17 -5.91 -4.45
C SER A 435 -8.26 -5.51 -3.27
N ILE A 436 -7.65 -6.50 -2.61
CA ILE A 436 -6.80 -6.32 -1.43
C ILE A 436 -5.33 -6.60 -1.80
N LEU A 437 -5.08 -7.69 -2.52
CA LEU A 437 -3.76 -8.13 -2.91
C LEU A 437 -3.73 -8.37 -4.42
N ASP A 438 -3.03 -7.52 -5.15
CA ASP A 438 -2.85 -7.66 -6.59
C ASP A 438 -2.18 -9.01 -6.96
N GLU A 439 -2.53 -9.55 -8.13
CA GLU A 439 -2.01 -10.84 -8.60
C GLU A 439 -0.49 -10.81 -8.81
N GLY A 440 0.05 -9.76 -9.44
CA GLY A 440 1.48 -9.58 -9.64
C GLY A 440 2.20 -9.51 -8.29
N GLN A 441 1.64 -8.77 -7.34
CA GLN A 441 2.15 -8.73 -5.97
C GLN A 441 2.11 -10.10 -5.27
N LEU A 442 1.06 -10.91 -5.46
CA LEU A 442 0.98 -12.24 -4.90
C LEU A 442 2.03 -13.19 -5.49
N TRP A 443 2.30 -13.14 -6.79
CA TRP A 443 3.38 -13.91 -7.41
C TRP A 443 4.74 -13.58 -6.78
N ARG A 444 5.01 -12.30 -6.51
CA ARG A 444 6.22 -11.87 -5.77
C ARG A 444 6.25 -12.46 -4.35
N VAL A 445 5.14 -12.40 -3.61
CA VAL A 445 5.03 -12.98 -2.26
C VAL A 445 5.27 -14.50 -2.28
N LEU A 446 4.72 -15.23 -3.25
CA LEU A 446 4.94 -16.68 -3.38
C LEU A 446 6.37 -17.02 -3.82
N GLY A 447 6.99 -16.22 -4.69
CA GLY A 447 8.41 -16.33 -5.02
C GLY A 447 9.32 -16.10 -3.82
N GLN A 448 9.00 -15.09 -3.00
CA GLN A 448 9.70 -14.83 -1.75
C GLN A 448 9.49 -15.96 -0.74
N PHE A 449 8.28 -16.53 -0.66
CA PHE A 449 7.99 -17.67 0.21
C PHE A 449 8.82 -18.91 -0.17
N GLU A 450 8.88 -19.23 -1.46
CA GLU A 450 9.72 -20.30 -2.00
C GLU A 450 11.21 -20.05 -1.69
N HIS A 451 11.70 -18.84 -1.94
CA HIS A 451 13.09 -18.47 -1.68
C HIS A 451 13.46 -18.62 -0.18
N VAL A 452 12.61 -18.13 0.73
CA VAL A 452 12.82 -18.26 2.17
C VAL A 452 12.86 -19.73 2.58
N LEU A 453 11.93 -20.55 2.08
CA LEU A 453 11.91 -21.98 2.35
C LEU A 453 13.21 -22.65 1.87
N HIS A 454 13.65 -22.35 0.64
CA HIS A 454 14.92 -22.86 0.10
C HIS A 454 16.14 -22.37 0.88
N ALA A 455 16.16 -21.12 1.34
CA ALA A 455 17.24 -20.57 2.15
C ALA A 455 17.37 -21.28 3.51
N MET A 456 16.24 -21.66 4.11
CA MET A 456 16.21 -22.43 5.37
C MET A 456 16.61 -23.90 5.19
N MET A 457 16.36 -24.47 4.00
CA MET A 457 16.68 -25.87 3.66
C MET A 457 18.05 -26.04 2.98
N ALA A 458 18.80 -24.95 2.77
CA ALA A 458 20.12 -25.03 2.17
C ALA A 458 21.12 -25.79 3.07
N PRO A 459 22.17 -26.42 2.50
CA PRO A 459 23.23 -27.03 3.28
C PRO A 459 23.79 -26.05 4.33
N ASP A 460 24.05 -26.55 5.55
CA ASP A 460 24.50 -25.79 6.72
C ASP A 460 23.54 -24.68 7.23
N ALA A 461 22.38 -24.47 6.62
CA ALA A 461 21.45 -23.41 7.01
C ALA A 461 20.96 -23.58 8.45
N GLY A 462 20.82 -24.83 8.93
CA GLY A 462 20.38 -25.14 10.29
C GLY A 462 21.18 -24.43 11.39
N ARG A 463 22.48 -24.23 11.17
CA ARG A 463 23.41 -23.57 12.11
C ARG A 463 23.49 -22.06 11.94
N LYS A 464 22.99 -21.52 10.83
CA LYS A 464 22.99 -20.07 10.57
C LYS A 464 21.97 -19.40 11.48
N LYS A 465 22.31 -18.20 11.95
CA LYS A 465 21.38 -17.31 12.63
C LYS A 465 20.34 -16.75 11.65
N LEU A 466 19.13 -16.48 12.12
CA LEU A 466 18.06 -15.97 11.26
C LEU A 466 18.43 -14.63 10.60
N ASP A 467 19.17 -13.74 11.29
CA ASP A 467 19.64 -12.46 10.74
C ASP A 467 20.72 -12.60 9.65
N LYS A 468 21.30 -13.80 9.49
CA LYS A 468 22.29 -14.11 8.45
C LYS A 468 21.72 -14.84 7.25
N LEU A 469 20.41 -15.12 7.24
CA LEU A 469 19.75 -15.66 6.06
C LEU A 469 19.68 -14.60 4.97
N SER A 470 20.04 -14.97 3.73
CA SER A 470 19.81 -14.10 2.57
C SER A 470 18.33 -14.10 2.24
N LEU A 471 17.59 -13.14 2.78
CA LEU A 471 16.16 -13.00 2.54
C LEU A 471 15.84 -12.24 1.24
N LEU A 472 16.83 -11.69 0.53
CA LEU A 472 16.64 -11.19 -0.83
C LEU A 472 17.03 -12.28 -1.81
N SER A 473 16.14 -12.63 -2.73
CA SER A 473 16.44 -13.60 -3.78
C SER A 473 17.41 -13.00 -4.81
N GLU A 474 18.22 -13.83 -5.44
CA GLU A 474 19.11 -13.38 -6.53
C GLU A 474 18.30 -12.91 -7.75
N GLY A 475 17.10 -13.48 -7.97
CA GLY A 475 16.17 -13.05 -9.01
C GLY A 475 15.68 -11.63 -8.77
N ASP A 476 15.16 -11.33 -7.58
CA ASP A 476 14.74 -9.98 -7.19
C ASP A 476 15.91 -9.00 -7.28
N ARG A 477 17.10 -9.40 -6.81
CA ARG A 477 18.31 -8.57 -6.90
C ARG A 477 18.64 -8.24 -8.35
N ALA A 478 18.69 -9.25 -9.23
CA ALA A 478 19.01 -9.06 -10.64
C ALA A 478 17.99 -8.15 -11.34
N GLU A 479 16.71 -8.33 -11.05
CA GLU A 479 15.64 -7.53 -11.64
C GLU A 479 15.66 -6.07 -11.15
N ILE A 480 15.82 -5.85 -9.84
CA ILE A 480 16.03 -4.50 -9.27
C ILE A 480 17.24 -3.83 -9.91
N HIS A 481 18.34 -4.56 -10.14
CA HIS A 481 19.49 -4.01 -10.84
C HIS A 481 19.18 -3.68 -12.30
N SER A 482 18.42 -4.53 -13.01
CA SER A 482 18.03 -4.29 -14.41
C SER A 482 17.15 -3.05 -14.58
N TRP A 483 16.19 -2.82 -13.67
CA TRP A 483 15.38 -1.59 -13.66
C TRP A 483 16.21 -0.33 -13.40
N ASN A 484 17.36 -0.49 -12.74
CA ASN A 484 18.29 0.59 -12.41
C ASN A 484 19.50 0.68 -13.36
N ASP A 485 19.54 -0.11 -14.44
CA ASP A 485 20.55 0.05 -15.51
C ASP A 485 20.37 1.40 -16.25
N THR A 486 19.25 2.08 -16.04
CA THR A 486 19.01 3.49 -16.41
C THR A 486 20.12 4.42 -15.94
N LEU A 487 20.80 4.11 -14.83
CA LEU A 487 21.96 4.85 -14.35
C LEU A 487 23.12 4.88 -15.36
N LYS A 488 23.26 3.83 -16.19
CA LYS A 488 24.32 3.69 -17.21
C LYS A 488 23.92 4.30 -18.55
N MET A 489 22.66 4.69 -18.74
CA MET A 489 22.12 5.18 -20.02
C MET A 489 22.49 6.65 -20.32
N MET A 490 23.51 7.19 -19.66
CA MET A 490 23.90 8.60 -19.78
C MET A 490 25.00 8.79 -20.83
N PRO A 491 24.92 9.86 -21.64
CA PRO A 491 26.05 10.30 -22.45
C PRO A 491 27.27 10.53 -21.55
N SER A 492 28.46 10.29 -22.10
CA SER A 492 29.68 10.60 -21.36
C SER A 492 29.75 12.12 -21.07
N LYS A 493 30.49 12.52 -20.02
CA LYS A 493 30.63 13.94 -19.63
C LYS A 493 31.08 14.82 -20.81
N ASN A 494 31.84 14.25 -21.74
CA ASN A 494 32.38 14.93 -22.93
C ASN A 494 31.36 15.10 -24.08
N GLU A 495 30.22 14.40 -24.04
CA GLU A 495 29.16 14.46 -25.05
C GLU A 495 27.97 15.34 -24.61
N SER A 496 27.99 15.83 -23.37
CA SER A 496 26.89 16.63 -22.81
C SER A 496 27.04 18.12 -23.15
N MET A 497 25.99 18.70 -23.76
CA MET A 497 25.92 20.15 -23.99
C MET A 497 25.77 20.93 -22.69
N LEU A 498 26.40 22.11 -22.64
CA LEU A 498 26.16 23.10 -21.59
C LEU A 498 24.75 23.70 -21.74
N LEU A 499 24.20 24.25 -20.66
CA LEU A 499 22.82 24.73 -20.65
C LEU A 499 22.61 25.91 -21.60
N GLN A 500 23.59 26.81 -21.67
CA GLN A 500 23.60 27.92 -22.62
C GLN A 500 23.71 27.42 -24.07
N GLU A 501 24.42 26.31 -24.33
CA GLU A 501 24.54 25.75 -25.67
C GLU A 501 23.23 25.16 -26.16
N ILE A 502 22.43 24.57 -25.26
CA ILE A 502 21.05 24.14 -25.58
C ILE A 502 20.26 25.32 -26.16
N PHE A 503 20.31 26.48 -25.49
CA PHE A 503 19.63 27.69 -25.96
C PHE A 503 20.24 28.26 -27.25
N ILE A 504 21.57 28.43 -27.30
CA ILE A 504 22.28 29.03 -28.45
C ILE A 504 22.07 28.20 -29.73
N SER A 505 22.06 26.87 -29.60
CA SER A 505 21.82 25.98 -30.75
C SER A 505 20.45 26.25 -31.39
N LYS A 506 19.41 26.45 -30.57
CA LYS A 506 18.08 26.79 -31.08
C LYS A 506 18.00 28.23 -31.57
N SER A 507 18.64 29.19 -30.91
CA SER A 507 18.62 30.58 -31.38
C SER A 507 19.29 30.75 -32.74
N THR A 508 20.27 29.90 -33.05
CA THR A 508 20.92 29.88 -34.37
C THR A 508 20.04 29.22 -35.44
N VAL A 509 19.36 28.12 -35.11
CA VAL A 509 18.55 27.34 -36.06
C VAL A 509 17.19 27.99 -36.33
N GLN A 510 16.57 28.62 -35.33
CA GLN A 510 15.22 29.20 -35.41
C GLN A 510 15.17 30.60 -34.77
N PRO A 511 15.94 31.58 -35.28
CA PRO A 511 16.10 32.90 -34.65
C PRO A 511 14.78 33.68 -34.50
N ASP A 512 13.87 33.52 -35.45
CA ASP A 512 12.61 34.29 -35.52
C ASP A 512 11.44 33.60 -34.82
N ALA A 513 11.65 32.38 -34.30
CA ALA A 513 10.64 31.68 -33.51
C ALA A 513 10.47 32.35 -32.13
N THR A 514 9.26 32.30 -31.58
CA THR A 514 8.97 32.83 -30.25
C THR A 514 9.65 31.98 -29.17
N ALA A 515 10.56 32.57 -28.40
CA ALA A 515 11.24 31.91 -27.29
C ALA A 515 10.51 32.10 -25.96
N LEU A 516 9.88 33.27 -25.78
CA LEU A 516 9.27 33.66 -24.52
C LEU A 516 8.03 34.52 -24.75
N CYS A 517 6.96 34.20 -24.02
CA CYS A 517 5.78 35.03 -23.85
C CYS A 517 5.64 35.36 -22.36
N ALA A 518 5.62 36.65 -21.99
CA ALA A 518 5.43 37.11 -20.62
C ALA A 518 4.37 38.19 -20.56
N ASP A 519 3.54 38.13 -19.53
CA ASP A 519 2.35 39.00 -19.40
C ASP A 519 1.42 38.86 -20.63
N ASP A 520 0.30 39.60 -20.68
CA ASP A 520 -0.64 39.47 -21.82
C ASP A 520 -0.10 40.15 -23.12
N THR A 521 1.14 40.66 -23.12
CA THR A 521 1.65 41.55 -24.20
C THR A 521 3.11 41.39 -24.59
N THR A 522 3.98 40.78 -23.78
CA THR A 522 5.42 40.69 -24.10
C THR A 522 5.71 39.39 -24.84
N VAL A 523 6.17 39.49 -26.09
CA VAL A 523 6.57 38.35 -26.92
C VAL A 523 7.98 38.60 -27.42
N VAL A 524 8.90 37.66 -27.18
CA VAL A 524 10.32 37.79 -27.51
C VAL A 524 10.77 36.59 -28.32
N SER A 525 11.41 36.86 -29.47
CA SER A 525 12.02 35.83 -30.32
C SER A 525 13.31 35.26 -29.73
N TYR A 526 13.76 34.11 -30.23
CA TYR A 526 15.06 33.55 -29.84
C TYR A 526 16.22 34.52 -30.13
N ARG A 527 16.17 35.23 -31.26
CA ARG A 527 17.16 36.24 -31.65
C ARG A 527 17.22 37.39 -30.65
N GLU A 528 16.08 37.98 -30.31
CA GLU A 528 16.01 39.10 -29.36
C GLU A 528 16.45 38.66 -27.95
N LEU A 529 16.01 37.48 -27.50
CA LEU A 529 16.41 36.94 -26.20
C LEU A 529 17.91 36.67 -26.13
N ASP A 530 18.50 36.16 -27.21
CA ASP A 530 19.94 35.96 -27.33
C ASP A 530 20.68 37.30 -27.27
N GLN A 531 20.24 38.30 -28.05
CA GLN A 531 20.84 39.64 -28.03
C GLN A 531 20.78 40.30 -26.65
N LEU A 532 19.63 40.28 -25.98
CA LEU A 532 19.48 40.87 -24.64
C LEU A 532 20.39 40.19 -23.61
N SER A 533 20.45 38.85 -23.62
CA SER A 533 21.32 38.09 -22.72
C SER A 533 22.81 38.30 -23.03
N SER A 534 23.18 38.46 -24.30
CA SER A 534 24.54 38.78 -24.72
C SER A 534 24.98 40.17 -24.25
N ARG A 535 24.10 41.18 -24.36
CA ARG A 535 24.36 42.54 -23.88
C ARG A 535 24.58 42.56 -22.36
N LEU A 536 23.73 41.86 -21.61
CA LEU A 536 23.87 41.75 -20.16
C LEU A 536 25.12 40.95 -19.76
N ALA A 537 25.46 39.88 -20.48
CA ALA A 537 26.68 39.11 -20.23
C ALA A 537 27.93 40.00 -20.34
N ARG A 538 28.00 40.86 -21.36
CA ARG A 538 29.12 41.81 -21.50
C ARG A 538 29.19 42.81 -20.34
N GLU A 539 28.05 43.34 -19.90
CA GLU A 539 28.00 44.24 -18.75
C GLU A 539 28.47 43.55 -17.46
N LEU A 540 28.07 42.30 -17.24
CA LEU A 540 28.54 41.51 -16.09
C LEU A 540 30.03 41.20 -16.18
N HIS A 541 30.54 40.90 -17.37
CA HIS A 541 31.96 40.70 -17.60
C HIS A 541 32.78 41.95 -17.24
N ASN A 542 32.32 43.14 -17.64
CA ASN A 542 32.95 44.42 -17.30
C ASN A 542 32.97 44.68 -15.79
N ARG A 543 32.01 44.12 -15.04
CA ARG A 543 31.95 44.17 -13.56
C ARG A 543 32.76 43.07 -12.88
N GLY A 544 33.55 42.31 -13.64
CA GLY A 544 34.45 41.29 -13.12
C GLY A 544 33.86 39.90 -12.98
N VAL A 545 32.64 39.66 -13.49
CA VAL A 545 32.07 38.31 -13.56
C VAL A 545 32.83 37.49 -14.60
N LYS A 546 33.40 36.37 -14.17
CA LYS A 546 34.17 35.43 -14.99
C LYS A 546 33.67 34.00 -14.75
N GLN A 547 34.19 33.05 -15.52
CA GLN A 547 33.91 31.63 -15.33
C GLN A 547 34.11 31.21 -13.85
N GLY A 548 33.16 30.47 -13.30
CA GLY A 548 33.17 30.00 -11.91
C GLY A 548 32.78 31.03 -10.84
N THR A 549 32.45 32.27 -11.23
CA THR A 549 32.00 33.31 -10.29
C THR A 549 30.57 33.01 -9.83
N ASN A 550 30.29 33.08 -8.53
CA ASN A 550 28.92 32.99 -8.01
C ASN A 550 28.17 34.31 -8.28
N VAL A 551 27.00 34.24 -8.92
CA VAL A 551 26.13 35.39 -9.19
C VAL A 551 24.75 35.15 -8.56
N PRO A 552 24.45 35.74 -7.39
CA PRO A 552 23.14 35.65 -6.77
C PRO A 552 22.05 36.32 -7.61
N LEU A 553 20.89 35.68 -7.71
CA LEU A 553 19.74 36.16 -8.46
C LEU A 553 18.51 36.24 -7.54
N ALA A 554 18.06 37.46 -7.20
CA ALA A 554 16.84 37.70 -6.44
C ALA A 554 15.80 38.43 -7.30
N MET A 555 15.10 37.67 -8.14
CA MET A 555 14.13 38.19 -9.09
C MET A 555 12.89 37.30 -9.14
N ASN A 556 11.73 37.93 -9.40
CA ASN A 556 10.49 37.22 -9.71
C ASN A 556 10.49 36.76 -11.18
N ASN A 557 9.60 35.85 -11.51
CA ASN A 557 9.37 35.36 -12.88
C ASN A 557 9.08 36.55 -13.81
N SER A 558 9.95 36.75 -14.80
CA SER A 558 9.94 37.89 -15.73
C SER A 558 10.94 37.64 -16.86
N LEU A 559 10.79 38.39 -17.97
CA LEU A 559 11.79 38.43 -19.05
C LEU A 559 13.19 38.75 -18.53
N SER A 560 13.32 39.76 -17.67
CA SER A 560 14.61 40.18 -17.11
C SER A 560 15.32 39.07 -16.33
N ALA A 561 14.57 38.21 -15.64
CA ALA A 561 15.15 37.08 -14.92
C ALA A 561 15.66 35.97 -15.86
N VAL A 562 14.91 35.65 -16.92
CA VAL A 562 15.36 34.70 -17.97
C VAL A 562 16.63 35.23 -18.66
N VAL A 563 16.65 36.51 -19.04
CA VAL A 563 17.81 37.19 -19.63
C VAL A 563 19.01 37.13 -18.68
N SER A 564 18.79 37.37 -17.39
CA SER A 564 19.83 37.32 -16.34
C SER A 564 20.44 35.93 -16.19
N ILE A 565 19.62 34.89 -16.14
CA ILE A 565 20.08 33.49 -16.06
C ILE A 565 20.92 33.14 -17.28
N LEU A 566 20.43 33.43 -18.49
CA LEU A 566 21.18 33.16 -19.72
C LEU A 566 22.50 33.93 -19.78
N ALA A 567 22.52 35.20 -19.34
CA ALA A 567 23.72 36.02 -19.29
C ALA A 567 24.79 35.47 -18.33
N ILE A 568 24.37 34.99 -17.15
CA ILE A 568 25.25 34.34 -16.17
C ILE A 568 25.87 33.07 -16.78
N LEU A 569 25.03 32.20 -17.36
CA LEU A 569 25.48 30.92 -17.92
C LEU A 569 26.38 31.11 -19.15
N LYS A 570 26.14 32.13 -19.99
CA LYS A 570 27.00 32.51 -21.12
C LYS A 570 28.43 32.89 -20.70
N LEU A 571 28.61 33.41 -19.49
CA LEU A 571 29.93 33.71 -18.93
C LEU A 571 30.62 32.50 -18.27
N GLY A 572 29.96 31.33 -18.25
CA GLY A 572 30.38 30.18 -17.45
C GLY A 572 30.35 30.47 -15.94
N ALA A 573 29.60 31.48 -15.51
CA ALA A 573 29.39 31.82 -14.12
C ALA A 573 28.27 30.96 -13.50
N ILE A 574 28.25 30.91 -12.18
CA ILE A 574 27.35 30.05 -11.41
C ILE A 574 26.13 30.85 -10.98
N CYS A 575 24.95 30.47 -11.46
CA CYS A 575 23.70 31.09 -11.06
C CYS A 575 23.33 30.65 -9.63
N ALA A 576 23.09 31.60 -8.72
CA ALA A 576 22.65 31.29 -7.36
C ALA A 576 21.27 31.94 -7.07
N PRO A 577 20.16 31.32 -7.50
CA PRO A 577 18.84 31.88 -7.26
C PRO A 577 18.52 31.93 -5.77
N LEU A 578 18.07 33.08 -5.31
CA LEU A 578 17.63 33.35 -3.95
C LEU A 578 16.15 33.71 -3.97
N ASP A 579 15.43 33.36 -2.90
CA ASP A 579 14.04 33.77 -2.77
C ASP A 579 13.96 35.31 -2.56
N PRO A 580 13.37 36.06 -3.51
CA PRO A 580 13.26 37.52 -3.41
C PRO A 580 12.36 38.00 -2.26
N HIS A 581 11.54 37.11 -1.68
CA HIS A 581 10.64 37.41 -0.58
C HIS A 581 11.19 36.99 0.79
N SER A 582 12.39 36.40 0.82
CA SER A 582 13.06 36.01 2.06
C SER A 582 13.51 37.24 2.88
N GLY A 583 13.56 37.07 4.19
CA GLY A 583 14.05 38.11 5.09
C GLY A 583 15.54 38.40 4.90
N LEU A 584 15.96 39.59 5.36
CA LEU A 584 17.35 40.03 5.29
C LEU A 584 18.34 39.07 5.97
N PHE A 585 17.90 38.38 7.02
CA PHE A 585 18.73 37.42 7.74
C PHE A 585 18.99 36.16 6.91
N GLU A 586 17.94 35.59 6.32
CA GLU A 586 18.03 34.39 5.48
C GLU A 586 18.89 34.64 4.24
N LEU A 587 18.72 35.80 3.61
CA LEU A 587 19.54 36.21 2.47
C LEU A 587 21.03 36.34 2.85
N LYS A 588 21.33 36.92 4.02
CA LYS A 588 22.71 37.02 4.54
C LYS A 588 23.33 35.65 4.77
N GLU A 589 22.59 34.73 5.36
CA GLU A 589 23.08 33.36 5.59
C GLU A 589 23.32 32.62 4.26
N ALA A 590 22.40 32.74 3.30
CA ALA A 590 22.56 32.15 1.97
C ALA A 590 23.79 32.69 1.23
N LEU A 591 24.06 34.00 1.30
CA LEU A 591 25.25 34.60 0.69
C LEU A 591 26.55 34.16 1.36
N LYS A 592 26.57 34.01 2.70
CA LYS A 592 27.73 33.46 3.42
C LYS A 592 28.10 32.06 2.98
N CYS A 593 27.11 31.27 2.55
CA CYS A 593 27.32 29.93 2.02
C CYS A 593 27.97 29.91 0.63
N LEU A 594 27.99 31.05 -0.09
CA LEU A 594 28.66 31.18 -1.38
C LEU A 594 30.14 31.50 -1.18
N SER A 595 30.99 30.58 -1.61
CA SER A 595 32.44 30.76 -1.67
C SER A 595 32.91 30.54 -3.12
N PRO A 596 33.79 31.38 -3.70
CA PRO A 596 34.17 32.70 -3.19
C PRO A 596 32.94 33.63 -3.06
N GLN A 597 33.08 34.67 -2.25
CA GLN A 597 32.02 35.67 -2.05
C GLN A 597 31.64 36.32 -3.39
N PRO A 598 30.35 36.54 -3.65
CA PRO A 598 29.89 37.13 -4.90
C PRO A 598 30.29 38.60 -5.01
N LEU A 599 30.63 39.04 -6.22
CA LEU A 599 30.97 40.44 -6.53
C LEU A 599 29.73 41.25 -6.94
N VAL A 600 28.82 40.60 -7.67
CA VAL A 600 27.61 41.22 -8.22
C VAL A 600 26.41 40.33 -7.90
N MET A 601 25.29 40.96 -7.51
CA MET A 601 23.98 40.34 -7.32
C MET A 601 22.97 41.00 -8.26
N LEU A 602 22.15 40.18 -8.91
CA LEU A 602 21.09 40.64 -9.80
C LEU A 602 19.76 40.70 -9.07
N ALA A 603 19.09 41.85 -9.13
CA ALA A 603 17.81 42.08 -8.48
C ALA A 603 16.83 42.81 -9.39
N SER A 604 15.53 42.65 -9.11
CA SER A 604 14.51 43.48 -9.75
C SER A 604 14.41 44.87 -9.11
N SER A 605 13.89 45.84 -9.86
CA SER A 605 13.81 47.25 -9.43
C SER A 605 13.04 47.46 -8.13
N LYS A 606 12.02 46.63 -7.87
CA LYS A 606 11.20 46.69 -6.65
C LYS A 606 11.93 46.20 -5.40
N LEU A 607 12.99 45.40 -5.56
CA LEU A 607 13.70 44.74 -4.45
C LEU A 607 15.01 45.46 -4.07
N GLN A 608 15.57 46.27 -4.96
CA GLN A 608 16.87 46.92 -4.78
C GLN A 608 16.96 47.72 -3.46
N ALA A 609 15.91 48.47 -3.12
CA ALA A 609 15.87 49.26 -1.88
C ALA A 609 15.89 48.38 -0.62
N SER A 610 15.17 47.25 -0.64
CA SER A 610 15.08 46.29 0.46
C SER A 610 16.36 45.48 0.66
N LEU A 611 17.24 45.42 -0.34
CA LEU A 611 18.50 44.68 -0.31
C LEU A 611 19.71 45.55 0.08
N SER A 612 19.49 46.82 0.41
CA SER A 612 20.55 47.71 0.89
C SER A 612 21.15 47.18 2.22
N GLY A 613 22.48 47.02 2.28
CA GLY A 613 23.18 46.52 3.47
C GLY A 613 23.12 45.00 3.70
N VAL A 614 22.79 44.23 2.65
CA VAL A 614 22.82 42.76 2.69
C VAL A 614 24.25 42.21 2.82
N ALA A 615 25.23 42.78 2.11
CA ALA A 615 26.64 42.42 2.25
C ALA A 615 27.54 43.64 2.01
N GLU A 616 28.67 43.71 2.72
CA GLU A 616 29.72 44.70 2.46
C GLU A 616 30.46 44.34 1.17
N ASN A 617 30.64 45.31 0.27
CA ASN A 617 31.30 45.14 -1.04
C ASN A 617 30.58 44.28 -2.10
N LEU A 618 29.25 44.09 -1.98
CA LEU A 618 28.43 43.46 -3.01
C LEU A 618 27.75 44.52 -3.89
N ASP A 619 28.01 44.50 -5.20
CA ASP A 619 27.32 45.37 -6.17
C ASP A 619 25.93 44.80 -6.50
N ILE A 620 24.86 45.57 -6.25
CA ILE A 620 23.47 45.15 -6.51
C ILE A 620 23.01 45.80 -7.81
N LEU A 621 23.01 45.01 -8.88
CA LEU A 621 22.58 45.45 -10.20
C LEU A 621 21.07 45.23 -10.38
N ASN A 622 20.36 46.33 -10.64
CA ASN A 622 18.94 46.32 -10.96
C ASN A 622 18.73 46.05 -12.45
N VAL A 623 18.10 44.93 -12.78
CA VAL A 623 17.86 44.50 -14.16
C VAL A 623 16.39 44.69 -14.53
N SER A 624 16.07 45.83 -15.16
CA SER A 624 14.77 46.12 -15.77
C SER A 624 14.81 45.98 -17.29
N VAL A 625 13.65 45.93 -17.94
CA VAL A 625 13.56 45.91 -19.42
C VAL A 625 14.19 47.18 -20.01
N ASP A 626 13.92 48.35 -19.42
CA ASP A 626 14.53 49.62 -19.84
C ASP A 626 16.06 49.60 -19.70
N PHE A 627 16.57 49.04 -18.61
CA PHE A 627 18.00 48.87 -18.41
C PHE A 627 18.61 47.99 -19.50
N LEU A 628 17.98 46.84 -19.79
CA LEU A 628 18.45 45.92 -20.83
C LEU A 628 18.46 46.55 -22.23
N ASN A 629 17.43 47.33 -22.56
CA ASN A 629 17.33 48.04 -23.84
C ASN A 629 18.35 49.18 -23.96
N GLY A 630 18.77 49.79 -22.84
CA GLY A 630 19.80 50.82 -22.79
C GLY A 630 21.24 50.27 -22.88
N LEU A 631 21.44 48.96 -22.77
CA LEU A 631 22.77 48.35 -22.93
C LEU A 631 23.22 48.44 -24.39
N LEU A 632 24.50 48.78 -24.58
CA LEU A 632 25.12 48.86 -25.90
C LEU A 632 24.95 47.56 -26.67
N GLU A 633 24.77 47.64 -27.99
CA GLU A 633 24.72 46.46 -28.86
C GLU A 633 26.08 45.76 -28.91
N VAL A 634 26.04 44.44 -29.11
CA VAL A 634 27.24 43.63 -29.26
C VAL A 634 27.15 42.89 -30.58
N HIS A 635 28.21 42.93 -31.39
CA HIS A 635 28.21 42.31 -32.71
C HIS A 635 29.10 41.07 -32.81
N ASP A 636 30.03 40.85 -31.88
CA ASP A 636 30.76 39.60 -31.73
C ASP A 636 31.21 39.47 -30.26
N ILE A 637 30.64 38.54 -29.50
CA ILE A 637 31.20 38.15 -28.19
C ILE A 637 31.80 36.76 -28.37
N GLU A 638 33.13 36.67 -28.39
CA GLU A 638 33.79 35.40 -28.11
C GLU A 638 33.65 35.14 -26.61
N TYR A 639 32.70 34.28 -26.25
CA TYR A 639 32.61 33.80 -24.88
C TYR A 639 33.85 32.95 -24.58
N PRO A 640 34.45 33.07 -23.38
CA PRO A 640 35.53 32.19 -23.00
C PRO A 640 35.04 30.73 -23.09
N PRO A 641 35.81 29.83 -23.73
CA PRO A 641 35.41 28.43 -23.82
C PRO A 641 35.23 27.87 -22.40
N VAL A 642 34.01 27.48 -22.08
CA VAL A 642 33.72 26.82 -20.82
C VAL A 642 34.22 25.39 -20.95
N ASP A 643 35.33 25.07 -20.27
CA ASP A 643 35.89 23.72 -20.26
C ASP A 643 34.84 22.69 -19.80
N PRO A 644 34.36 21.80 -20.70
CA PRO A 644 33.36 20.78 -20.35
C PRO A 644 33.94 19.71 -19.41
N SER A 645 35.27 19.59 -19.34
CA SER A 645 35.97 18.56 -18.56
C SER A 645 36.13 18.94 -17.08
N ALA A 646 36.14 20.24 -16.74
CA ALA A 646 36.07 20.73 -15.37
C ALA A 646 34.67 20.46 -14.74
N PRO A 647 34.52 20.38 -13.40
CA PRO A 647 33.19 20.39 -12.78
C PRO A 647 32.55 21.78 -13.01
N ALA A 648 31.89 21.94 -14.16
CA ALA A 648 31.22 23.15 -14.58
C ALA A 648 29.88 23.26 -13.84
N ILE A 649 29.92 23.84 -12.63
CA ILE A 649 28.73 24.14 -11.84
C ILE A 649 27.90 25.18 -12.58
N ALA A 650 26.63 24.90 -12.82
CA ALA A 650 25.67 25.82 -13.43
C ALA A 650 24.87 26.57 -12.37
N TYR A 651 24.42 25.84 -11.34
CA TYR A 651 23.58 26.38 -10.28
C TYR A 651 24.11 26.05 -8.87
N ILE A 652 23.95 27.02 -7.97
CA ILE A 652 23.98 26.78 -6.52
C ILE A 652 22.63 27.16 -5.95
N THR A 653 22.02 26.23 -5.25
CA THR A 653 20.74 26.44 -4.56
C THR A 653 20.85 25.93 -3.13
N SER A 654 19.85 26.20 -2.31
CA SER A 654 19.79 25.72 -0.94
C SER A 654 18.52 24.92 -0.70
N SER A 655 18.66 23.82 0.04
CA SER A 655 17.52 23.10 0.58
C SER A 655 17.37 23.46 2.06
N ALA A 656 16.17 23.90 2.44
CA ALA A 656 15.82 24.08 3.83
C ALA A 656 15.63 22.69 4.46
N VAL A 657 16.70 22.13 5.02
CA VAL A 657 16.61 20.90 5.80
C VAL A 657 16.00 21.25 7.15
N VAL A 658 14.79 20.72 7.41
CA VAL A 658 14.20 20.71 8.76
C VAL A 658 15.03 19.73 9.61
N SER A 659 16.15 20.21 10.12
CA SER A 659 16.97 19.50 11.10
C SER A 659 16.25 19.54 12.46
N THR A 660 16.22 18.41 13.16
CA THR A 660 15.73 18.30 14.54
C THR A 660 16.65 18.98 15.57
N LEU A 661 17.78 19.54 15.14
CA LEU A 661 18.66 20.36 15.97
C LEU A 661 18.18 21.81 15.91
N LYS A 662 18.28 22.51 17.06
CA LYS A 662 17.72 23.85 17.35
C LYS A 662 18.17 25.02 16.42
N LYS A 663 18.80 24.75 15.28
CA LYS A 663 19.09 25.72 14.21
C LYS A 663 18.86 25.08 12.84
N PRO A 664 18.13 25.73 11.91
CA PRO A 664 18.14 25.32 10.51
C PRO A 664 19.55 25.52 9.95
N ALA A 665 20.17 24.46 9.46
CA ALA A 665 21.39 24.57 8.66
C ALA A 665 20.96 24.57 7.19
N LEU A 666 21.31 25.63 6.44
CA LEU A 666 21.13 25.68 4.99
C LEU A 666 22.09 24.67 4.36
N GLU A 667 21.56 23.61 3.76
CA GLU A 667 22.36 22.66 2.96
C GLU A 667 22.51 23.24 1.55
N VAL A 668 23.75 23.51 1.14
CA VAL A 668 24.08 24.04 -0.18
C VAL A 668 24.14 22.90 -1.19
N ILE A 669 23.46 23.08 -2.32
CA ILE A 669 23.35 22.11 -3.40
C ILE A 669 23.99 22.70 -4.65
N THR A 670 25.01 22.03 -5.17
CA THR A 670 25.67 22.38 -6.44
C THR A 670 25.13 21.49 -7.56
N LEU A 671 24.70 22.11 -8.66
CA LEU A 671 24.19 21.41 -9.84
C LEU A 671 25.10 21.71 -11.04
N GLU A 672 25.66 20.66 -11.63
CA GLU A 672 26.57 20.77 -12.78
C GLU A 672 25.81 20.77 -14.11
N HIS A 673 26.38 21.39 -15.12
CA HIS A 673 25.80 21.49 -16.47
C HIS A 673 25.44 20.12 -17.06
N HIS A 674 26.34 19.13 -17.00
CA HIS A 674 26.11 17.80 -17.59
C HIS A 674 24.96 17.07 -16.92
N ALA A 675 24.85 17.15 -15.59
CA ALA A 675 23.79 16.53 -14.81
C ALA A 675 22.42 17.11 -15.16
N LEU A 676 22.33 18.44 -15.24
CA LEU A 676 21.11 19.14 -15.62
C LEU A 676 20.73 18.84 -17.07
N SER A 677 21.66 19.04 -18.00
CA SER A 677 21.47 18.80 -19.44
C SER A 677 20.95 17.39 -19.70
N SER A 678 21.60 16.38 -19.14
CA SER A 678 21.20 15.00 -19.37
C SER A 678 19.86 14.64 -18.71
N THR A 679 19.59 15.16 -17.51
CA THR A 679 18.27 14.97 -16.86
C THR A 679 17.16 15.59 -17.70
N LEU A 680 17.40 16.78 -18.28
CA LEU A 680 16.46 17.43 -19.17
C LEU A 680 16.19 16.60 -20.42
N HIS A 681 17.22 16.00 -21.04
CA HIS A 681 17.05 15.08 -22.18
C HIS A 681 16.25 13.82 -21.81
N SER A 682 16.47 13.29 -20.61
CA SER A 682 15.74 12.13 -20.08
C SER A 682 14.25 12.42 -19.88
N ILE A 683 13.94 13.57 -19.26
CA ILE A 683 12.56 14.05 -19.09
C ILE A 683 11.93 14.32 -20.46
N ALA A 684 12.65 15.04 -21.32
CA ALA A 684 12.24 15.38 -22.68
C ALA A 684 11.84 14.17 -23.50
N ALA A 685 12.69 13.14 -23.55
CA ALA A 685 12.40 11.90 -24.25
C ALA A 685 11.03 11.38 -23.78
N ARG A 686 10.83 11.23 -22.47
CA ARG A 686 9.58 10.68 -21.93
C ARG A 686 8.34 11.56 -22.15
N LEU A 687 8.48 12.89 -22.14
CA LEU A 687 7.38 13.81 -22.40
C LEU A 687 6.96 13.80 -23.88
N PHE A 688 7.94 13.86 -24.78
CA PHE A 688 7.73 14.12 -26.22
C PHE A 688 7.94 12.89 -27.13
N LEU A 689 8.07 11.68 -26.56
CA LEU A 689 8.23 10.39 -27.27
C LEU A 689 7.16 10.10 -28.35
N HIS A 690 5.98 10.73 -28.28
CA HIS A 690 4.83 10.46 -29.14
C HIS A 690 4.20 11.70 -29.77
N SER A 691 4.82 12.87 -29.72
CA SER A 691 4.29 14.04 -30.43
C SER A 691 4.47 13.83 -31.93
N SER A 692 3.45 13.27 -32.57
CA SER A 692 3.23 13.37 -34.03
C SER A 692 2.98 14.80 -34.49
N ASP A 693 2.77 15.71 -33.54
CA ASP A 693 2.48 17.11 -33.78
C ASP A 693 3.78 17.87 -34.05
N GLN A 694 3.87 18.47 -35.23
CA GLN A 694 5.02 19.25 -35.71
C GLN A 694 5.23 20.59 -34.97
N GLU A 695 4.50 20.85 -33.87
CA GLU A 695 4.54 22.13 -33.17
C GLU A 695 5.44 22.10 -31.92
N ASN A 696 6.29 23.11 -31.79
CA ASN A 696 7.17 23.26 -30.63
C ASN A 696 6.35 23.49 -29.34
N PRO A 697 6.71 22.86 -28.21
CA PRO A 697 5.93 22.93 -26.99
C PRO A 697 5.89 24.34 -26.40
N ARG A 698 4.74 24.72 -25.85
CA ARG A 698 4.57 25.98 -25.10
C ARG A 698 4.45 25.62 -23.62
N ILE A 699 5.50 25.89 -22.86
CA ILE A 699 5.66 25.43 -21.48
C ILE A 699 5.32 26.55 -20.51
N LEU A 700 4.40 26.30 -19.56
CA LEU A 700 4.11 27.23 -18.47
C LEU A 700 5.31 27.34 -17.52
N HIS A 701 5.76 28.57 -17.26
CA HIS A 701 6.81 28.86 -16.30
C HIS A 701 6.28 29.63 -15.09
N SER A 702 5.81 28.88 -14.10
CA SER A 702 5.17 29.42 -12.90
C SER A 702 5.98 29.20 -11.63
N SER A 703 6.97 28.31 -11.67
CA SER A 703 7.81 27.98 -10.52
C SER A 703 8.79 29.11 -10.21
N PRO A 704 8.99 29.48 -8.93
CA PRO A 704 10.03 30.43 -8.55
C PRO A 704 11.44 29.91 -8.87
N TYR A 705 12.36 30.80 -9.27
CA TYR A 705 13.72 30.41 -9.70
C TYR A 705 14.58 29.73 -8.63
N HIS A 706 14.27 29.88 -7.34
CA HIS A 706 14.97 29.18 -6.26
C HIS A 706 14.53 27.72 -6.07
N VAL A 707 13.46 27.29 -6.77
CA VAL A 707 12.96 25.91 -6.79
C VAL A 707 13.44 25.21 -8.06
N GLY A 708 13.89 23.96 -7.95
CA GLY A 708 14.47 23.21 -9.07
C GLY A 708 13.53 22.98 -10.27
N THR A 709 12.22 22.96 -10.05
CA THR A 709 11.20 22.86 -11.13
C THR A 709 11.33 24.00 -12.14
N SER A 710 11.72 25.20 -11.72
CA SER A 710 11.91 26.36 -12.62
C SER A 710 12.96 26.09 -13.71
N ILE A 711 14.02 25.34 -13.38
CA ILE A 711 15.08 24.96 -14.31
C ILE A 711 14.51 24.01 -15.38
N GLN A 712 13.62 23.10 -15.00
CA GLN A 712 12.97 22.18 -15.93
C GLN A 712 12.00 22.92 -16.85
N GLU A 713 11.13 23.77 -16.30
CA GLU A 713 10.18 24.56 -17.08
C GLU A 713 10.90 25.39 -18.16
N MET A 714 12.00 26.04 -17.80
CA MET A 714 12.79 26.89 -18.70
C MET A 714 13.55 26.08 -19.76
N PHE A 715 14.37 25.11 -19.34
CA PHE A 715 15.27 24.45 -20.29
C PHE A 715 14.63 23.31 -21.08
N LEU A 716 13.51 22.71 -20.63
CA LEU A 716 12.75 21.78 -21.48
C LEU A 716 12.15 22.48 -22.70
N ALA A 717 11.72 23.74 -22.55
CA ALA A 717 11.23 24.55 -23.66
C ALA A 717 12.36 24.79 -24.65
N PHE A 718 13.50 25.31 -24.17
CA PHE A 718 14.65 25.57 -25.03
C PHE A 718 15.19 24.30 -25.70
N LEU A 719 15.17 23.16 -25.02
CA LEU A 719 15.67 21.92 -25.62
C LEU A 719 14.89 21.51 -26.90
N HIS A 720 13.60 21.82 -26.97
CA HIS A 720 12.75 21.54 -28.15
C HIS A 720 12.56 22.73 -29.07
N GLY A 721 13.19 23.88 -28.79
CA GLY A 721 12.86 25.11 -29.52
C GLY A 721 11.46 25.66 -29.21
N GLY A 722 10.89 25.27 -28.07
CA GLY A 722 9.61 25.71 -27.55
C GLY A 722 9.59 27.16 -27.06
N CYS A 723 8.43 27.54 -26.51
CA CYS A 723 8.19 28.85 -25.94
C CYS A 723 7.94 28.74 -24.43
N ILE A 724 8.64 29.54 -23.64
CA ILE A 724 8.38 29.71 -22.21
C ILE A 724 7.24 30.71 -22.03
N CYS A 725 6.20 30.35 -21.28
CA CYS A 725 5.04 31.20 -21.02
C CYS A 725 5.01 31.60 -19.54
N ILE A 726 5.34 32.86 -19.24
CA ILE A 726 5.44 33.39 -17.88
C ILE A 726 4.15 34.15 -17.54
N PRO A 727 3.32 33.68 -16.59
CA PRO A 727 2.16 34.42 -16.13
C PRO A 727 2.62 35.66 -15.35
N PRO A 728 1.92 36.81 -15.46
CA PRO A 728 2.27 38.00 -14.70
C PRO A 728 2.12 37.76 -13.20
N SER A 729 3.06 38.32 -12.44
CA SER A 729 3.02 38.25 -10.98
C SER A 729 1.79 38.98 -10.43
N PRO A 730 0.91 38.35 -9.63
CA PRO A 730 -0.15 39.06 -8.94
C PRO A 730 0.47 40.11 -8.00
N SER A 731 -0.07 41.33 -8.00
CA SER A 731 0.43 42.39 -7.13
C SER A 731 0.42 41.94 -5.64
N PRO A 732 1.43 42.30 -4.83
CA PRO A 732 1.46 41.93 -3.41
C PRO A 732 0.29 42.53 -2.59
N SER A 733 -0.48 43.46 -3.16
CA SER A 733 -1.74 43.98 -2.62
C SER A 733 -2.95 43.06 -2.81
N SER A 734 -2.84 42.03 -3.64
CA SER A 734 -3.92 41.05 -3.95
C SER A 734 -3.68 39.65 -3.39
N LEU A 735 -2.52 39.37 -2.81
CA LEU A 735 -2.26 38.16 -2.04
C LEU A 735 -2.27 38.52 -0.54
N PRO A 736 -2.90 37.74 0.34
CA PRO A 736 -2.77 37.98 1.78
C PRO A 736 -1.29 37.79 2.17
N GLN A 737 -0.60 38.89 2.46
CA GLN A 737 0.75 38.85 3.01
C GLN A 737 0.73 38.12 4.35
N LEU A 738 1.20 36.87 4.38
CA LEU A 738 1.61 36.19 5.61
C LEU A 738 3.03 36.65 5.93
N SER A 739 3.14 37.80 6.59
CA SER A 739 4.38 38.24 7.19
C SER A 739 4.85 37.23 8.24
N LEU A 740 6.02 36.61 8.03
CA LEU A 740 6.76 35.90 9.05
C LEU A 740 7.08 36.86 10.20
N SER A 741 6.46 36.58 11.36
CA SER A 741 6.85 37.03 12.71
C SER A 741 7.48 38.43 12.84
N LYS A 742 6.67 39.43 13.19
CA LYS A 742 7.11 40.41 14.19
C LYS A 742 6.81 39.84 15.58
N PRO A 743 7.73 39.87 16.55
CA PRO A 743 7.37 39.61 17.94
C PRO A 743 6.35 40.66 18.36
N ILE A 744 5.17 40.19 18.79
CA ILE A 744 4.10 41.07 19.28
C ILE A 744 4.56 41.61 20.63
N SER A 745 5.15 42.80 20.64
CA SER A 745 5.16 43.68 21.81
C SER A 745 3.76 44.31 21.92
N LEU A 746 3.14 44.21 23.09
CA LEU A 746 1.87 44.87 23.42
C LEU A 746 1.90 46.36 23.05
N PRO A 747 0.93 46.90 22.29
CA PRO A 747 0.85 48.34 22.06
C PRO A 747 0.14 49.04 23.23
N PRO A 748 0.65 50.18 23.73
CA PRO A 748 -0.22 51.22 24.25
C PRO A 748 -0.93 51.92 23.07
N SER A 749 -2.18 52.31 23.30
CA SER A 749 -3.15 52.94 22.38
C SER A 749 -2.58 53.91 21.32
N PRO A 750 -2.98 53.82 20.03
CA PRO A 750 -2.65 54.81 19.01
C PRO A 750 -3.75 55.89 18.82
N PRO A 751 -3.41 57.10 18.33
CA PRO A 751 -4.36 58.13 17.88
C PRO A 751 -4.92 57.80 16.47
N PRO A 752 -6.00 58.45 16.01
CA PRO A 752 -6.72 58.02 14.79
C PRO A 752 -5.96 58.35 13.49
N SER A 753 -6.00 57.42 12.53
CA SER A 753 -5.51 57.53 11.15
C SER A 753 -6.68 57.39 10.13
N PRO A 754 -6.53 57.85 8.86
CA PRO A 754 -7.62 58.14 7.90
C PRO A 754 -8.23 56.88 7.23
N PRO A 755 -9.34 56.98 6.45
CA PRO A 755 -10.15 55.82 6.08
C PRO A 755 -9.48 54.92 5.05
N ALA A 756 -9.58 53.60 5.28
CA ALA A 756 -9.06 52.54 4.44
C ALA A 756 -9.89 52.33 3.16
N SER A 757 -9.22 52.13 2.03
CA SER A 757 -9.79 51.54 0.80
C SER A 757 -10.23 50.09 1.05
N PRO A 758 -11.29 49.59 0.38
CA PRO A 758 -11.84 48.26 0.67
C PRO A 758 -10.84 47.16 0.28
N SER A 759 -10.40 46.36 1.25
CA SER A 759 -9.56 45.18 1.01
C SER A 759 -10.42 44.01 0.54
N LEU A 760 -10.06 43.39 -0.59
CA LEU A 760 -10.67 42.16 -1.10
C LEU A 760 -10.57 41.03 -0.07
N SER A 761 -11.59 40.18 -0.01
CA SER A 761 -11.51 38.97 0.81
C SER A 761 -10.49 37.97 0.23
N PRO A 762 -9.84 37.13 1.06
CA PRO A 762 -8.91 36.10 0.58
C PRO A 762 -9.51 35.12 -0.44
N GLN A 763 -10.84 34.98 -0.46
CA GLN A 763 -11.57 34.08 -1.34
C GLN A 763 -11.78 34.70 -2.73
N GLU A 764 -12.16 35.98 -2.80
CA GLU A 764 -12.24 36.74 -4.06
C GLU A 764 -10.87 36.87 -4.75
N ALA A 765 -9.80 36.99 -3.96
CA ALA A 765 -8.43 36.99 -4.46
C ALA A 765 -8.06 35.65 -5.13
N LYS A 766 -8.37 34.52 -4.50
CA LYS A 766 -8.08 33.18 -5.05
C LYS A 766 -8.86 32.87 -6.32
N THR A 767 -10.16 33.16 -6.34
CA THR A 767 -11.00 32.93 -7.54
C THR A 767 -10.52 33.78 -8.72
N LYS A 768 -10.10 35.03 -8.46
CA LYS A 768 -9.48 35.87 -9.50
C LYS A 768 -8.17 35.27 -10.01
N VAL A 769 -7.27 34.81 -9.14
CA VAL A 769 -5.98 34.21 -9.53
C VAL A 769 -6.17 32.94 -10.35
N ALA A 770 -7.09 32.06 -9.97
CA ALA A 770 -7.41 30.84 -10.72
C ALA A 770 -7.99 31.15 -12.10
N SER A 771 -8.98 32.06 -12.18
CA SER A 771 -9.56 32.49 -13.45
C SER A 771 -8.53 33.17 -14.35
N TYR A 772 -7.58 33.89 -13.75
CA TYR A 772 -6.52 34.59 -14.46
C TYR A 772 -5.50 33.61 -15.04
N LEU A 773 -5.02 32.64 -14.24
CA LEU A 773 -4.08 31.63 -14.72
C LEU A 773 -4.70 30.79 -15.86
N ALA A 774 -5.97 30.39 -15.72
CA ALA A 774 -6.69 29.70 -16.79
C ALA A 774 -6.79 30.55 -18.06
N SER A 775 -7.15 31.83 -17.92
CA SER A 775 -7.21 32.78 -19.04
C SER A 775 -5.85 32.96 -19.70
N PHE A 776 -4.77 33.04 -18.93
CA PHE A 776 -3.40 33.16 -19.46
C PHE A 776 -2.98 31.90 -20.21
N ILE A 777 -3.20 30.72 -19.63
CA ILE A 777 -2.90 29.42 -20.28
C ILE A 777 -3.61 29.33 -21.64
N SER A 778 -4.88 29.70 -21.67
CA SER A 778 -5.70 29.68 -22.90
C SER A 778 -5.28 30.75 -23.91
N SER A 779 -5.04 31.99 -23.48
CA SER A 779 -4.66 33.09 -24.40
C SER A 779 -3.26 32.91 -24.99
N THR A 780 -2.35 32.30 -24.23
CA THR A 780 -0.98 32.04 -24.66
C THR A 780 -0.79 30.64 -25.24
N ASN A 781 -1.87 29.87 -25.42
CA ASN A 781 -1.89 28.52 -25.98
C ASN A 781 -0.83 27.60 -25.33
N VAL A 782 -0.74 27.62 -24.01
CA VAL A 782 0.18 26.73 -23.27
C VAL A 782 -0.25 25.28 -23.51
N THR A 783 0.71 24.44 -23.86
CA THR A 783 0.49 23.05 -24.22
C THR A 783 1.00 22.06 -23.17
N THR A 784 2.03 22.45 -22.42
CA THR A 784 2.66 21.62 -21.40
C THR A 784 2.86 22.38 -20.09
N ALA A 785 2.59 21.75 -18.95
CA ALA A 785 2.84 22.36 -17.64
C ALA A 785 3.30 21.33 -16.60
N ILE A 786 4.18 21.77 -15.70
CA ILE A 786 4.51 21.02 -14.48
C ILE A 786 3.71 21.66 -13.34
N LEU A 787 2.66 20.96 -12.88
CA LEU A 787 1.70 21.51 -11.93
C LEU A 787 1.64 20.68 -10.67
N HIS A 788 1.84 21.35 -9.52
CA HIS A 788 1.53 20.74 -8.23
C HIS A 788 0.03 20.42 -8.16
N PRO A 789 -0.41 19.31 -7.52
CA PRO A 789 -1.82 18.94 -7.44
C PRO A 789 -2.77 20.06 -7.01
N ARG A 790 -2.31 20.94 -6.11
CA ARG A 790 -3.11 22.08 -5.66
C ARG A 790 -3.40 23.10 -6.76
N THR A 791 -2.40 23.44 -7.58
CA THR A 791 -2.59 24.34 -8.72
C THR A 791 -3.53 23.69 -9.73
N LEU A 792 -3.37 22.38 -9.94
CA LEU A 792 -4.25 21.59 -10.79
C LEU A 792 -5.72 21.58 -10.29
N SER A 793 -5.94 21.51 -8.97
CA SER A 793 -7.28 21.63 -8.36
C SER A 793 -7.96 22.98 -8.59
N SER A 794 -7.19 24.03 -8.88
CA SER A 794 -7.74 25.37 -9.17
C SER A 794 -8.09 25.60 -10.63
N LEU A 795 -7.79 24.64 -11.50
CA LEU A 795 -8.03 24.69 -12.95
C LEU A 795 -9.03 23.60 -13.36
N SER A 796 -9.88 23.90 -14.33
CA SER A 796 -10.73 22.90 -15.00
C SER A 796 -10.18 22.61 -16.40
N PRO A 797 -10.19 21.34 -16.87
CA PRO A 797 -9.82 21.00 -18.25
C PRO A 797 -10.55 21.86 -19.30
N SER A 798 -11.81 22.23 -19.05
CA SER A 798 -12.62 23.07 -19.94
C SER A 798 -12.05 24.49 -20.11
N ASP A 799 -11.37 25.01 -19.10
CA ASP A 799 -10.92 26.39 -19.05
C ASP A 799 -9.52 26.56 -19.67
N VAL A 800 -8.84 25.44 -19.93
CA VAL A 800 -7.48 25.35 -20.46
C VAL A 800 -7.36 24.28 -21.55
N PRO A 801 -8.16 24.33 -22.64
CA PRO A 801 -8.24 23.26 -23.63
C PRO A 801 -6.95 23.03 -24.43
N SER A 802 -6.02 24.00 -24.46
CA SER A 802 -4.73 23.85 -25.11
C SER A 802 -3.75 22.96 -24.32
N LEU A 803 -4.00 22.75 -23.03
CA LEU A 803 -3.09 22.04 -22.12
C LEU A 803 -3.27 20.51 -22.25
N HIS A 804 -2.49 19.90 -23.14
CA HIS A 804 -2.59 18.46 -23.42
C HIS A 804 -1.58 17.60 -22.63
N THR A 805 -0.55 18.18 -22.01
CA THR A 805 0.44 17.41 -21.22
C THR A 805 0.73 18.04 -19.87
N ILE A 806 0.50 17.29 -18.81
CA ILE A 806 0.67 17.74 -17.44
C ILE A 806 1.57 16.76 -16.71
N VAL A 807 2.66 17.29 -16.15
CA VAL A 807 3.49 16.55 -15.18
C VAL A 807 3.06 16.97 -13.80
N VAL A 808 2.72 16.00 -12.95
CA VAL A 808 2.34 16.22 -11.57
C VAL A 808 3.48 15.71 -10.68
N PRO A 809 4.28 16.60 -10.08
CA PRO A 809 5.24 16.20 -9.06
C PRO A 809 4.47 15.65 -7.87
N VAL A 810 4.66 14.36 -7.59
CA VAL A 810 4.02 13.66 -6.48
C VAL A 810 4.97 13.53 -5.31
N SER A 811 4.41 13.64 -4.11
CA SER A 811 5.08 13.37 -2.85
C SER A 811 4.08 12.80 -1.87
N THR A 812 4.55 12.32 -0.73
CA THR A 812 3.68 11.73 0.29
C THR A 812 2.69 12.72 0.89
N ASP A 813 2.98 14.03 0.82
CA ASP A 813 2.12 15.12 1.31
C ASP A 813 1.26 15.77 0.21
N SER A 814 1.33 15.32 -1.05
CA SER A 814 0.61 15.95 -2.17
C SER A 814 -0.83 15.43 -2.29
N SER A 815 -1.80 16.33 -2.48
CA SER A 815 -3.21 15.99 -2.67
C SER A 815 -3.44 15.17 -3.96
N GLN A 816 -4.55 14.44 -4.02
CA GLN A 816 -4.91 13.63 -5.19
C GLN A 816 -5.08 14.50 -6.44
N ILE A 817 -4.86 13.89 -7.61
CA ILE A 817 -5.24 14.47 -8.89
C ILE A 817 -6.78 14.58 -8.90
N PRO A 818 -7.36 15.77 -9.13
CA PRO A 818 -8.80 15.94 -9.06
C PRO A 818 -9.53 15.03 -10.05
N SER A 819 -10.70 14.51 -9.64
CA SER A 819 -11.47 13.54 -10.44
C SER A 819 -11.83 14.05 -11.84
N MET A 820 -12.04 15.35 -12.01
CA MET A 820 -12.28 15.97 -13.33
C MET A 820 -11.12 15.77 -14.30
N TRP A 821 -9.88 15.85 -13.82
CA TRP A 821 -8.67 15.64 -14.62
C TRP A 821 -8.49 14.17 -14.98
N LEU A 822 -8.85 13.25 -14.07
CA LEU A 822 -8.85 11.80 -14.37
C LEU A 822 -9.89 11.43 -15.46
N ARG A 823 -11.03 12.13 -15.49
CA ARG A 823 -12.02 11.98 -16.58
C ARG A 823 -11.49 12.52 -17.91
N ALA A 824 -10.82 13.67 -17.91
CA ALA A 824 -10.18 14.20 -19.12
C ALA A 824 -9.11 13.23 -19.67
N VAL A 825 -8.34 12.57 -18.80
CA VAL A 825 -7.43 11.47 -19.20
C VAL A 825 -8.21 10.31 -19.81
N ALA A 826 -9.33 9.90 -19.21
CA ALA A 826 -10.19 8.84 -19.72
C ALA A 826 -10.70 9.12 -21.15
N ASN A 827 -11.04 10.39 -21.41
CA ASN A 827 -11.50 10.88 -22.69
C ASN A 827 -10.37 11.13 -23.70
N LYS A 828 -9.10 10.90 -23.32
CA LYS A 828 -7.90 11.21 -24.13
C LYS A 828 -7.75 12.69 -24.48
N GLU A 829 -8.31 13.58 -23.66
CA GLU A 829 -8.20 15.04 -23.82
C GLU A 829 -6.85 15.55 -23.30
N VAL A 830 -6.29 14.88 -22.28
CA VAL A 830 -5.03 15.27 -21.63
C VAL A 830 -4.21 14.03 -21.25
N LYS A 831 -2.89 14.16 -21.34
CA LYS A 831 -1.90 13.20 -20.82
C LYS A 831 -1.38 13.70 -19.47
N ILE A 832 -1.61 12.94 -18.41
CA ILE A 832 -1.06 13.22 -17.08
C ILE A 832 0.01 12.18 -16.75
N LEU A 833 1.20 12.66 -16.37
CA LEU A 833 2.29 11.84 -15.84
C LEU A 833 2.55 12.24 -14.39
N THR A 834 2.88 11.27 -13.55
CA THR A 834 3.33 11.51 -12.18
C THR A 834 4.83 11.28 -12.07
N SER A 835 5.49 12.02 -11.19
CA SER A 835 6.93 11.90 -10.99
C SER A 835 7.30 12.25 -9.56
N SER A 836 8.24 11.51 -8.96
CA SER A 836 8.78 11.87 -7.66
C SER A 836 9.81 13.00 -7.79
N LEU A 837 9.61 14.06 -6.99
CA LEU A 837 10.60 15.12 -6.80
C LEU A 837 11.29 14.93 -5.45
N SER A 838 12.52 14.43 -5.46
CA SER A 838 13.32 14.30 -4.23
C SER A 838 13.89 15.67 -3.83
N PRO A 839 13.71 16.13 -2.56
CA PRO A 839 14.34 17.35 -2.06
C PRO A 839 15.87 17.39 -2.20
N ARG A 840 16.51 16.23 -2.40
CA ARG A 840 17.95 16.08 -2.62
C ARG A 840 18.36 15.88 -4.07
N ALA A 841 17.45 15.40 -4.94
CA ALA A 841 17.72 15.32 -6.37
C ALA A 841 17.48 16.66 -7.07
N PHE A 842 16.75 17.59 -6.44
CA PHE A 842 16.34 18.91 -6.96
C PHE A 842 15.57 18.90 -8.30
N LEU A 843 15.59 17.76 -9.01
CA LEU A 843 14.97 17.46 -10.29
C LEU A 843 14.12 16.19 -10.17
N LEU A 844 13.27 15.97 -11.17
CA LEU A 844 12.50 14.74 -11.32
C LEU A 844 13.49 13.59 -11.59
N CYS A 845 13.42 12.53 -10.80
CA CYS A 845 14.29 11.35 -10.93
C CYS A 845 13.55 10.11 -11.43
N THR A 846 12.22 10.18 -11.53
CA THR A 846 11.33 9.10 -11.95
C THR A 846 10.25 9.66 -12.84
N MET A 847 9.58 8.84 -13.64
CA MET A 847 8.36 9.29 -14.32
C MET A 847 7.47 8.12 -14.69
N SER A 848 6.17 8.24 -14.42
CA SER A 848 5.18 7.25 -14.80
C SER A 848 4.97 7.22 -16.31
N ASP A 849 4.37 6.15 -16.79
CA ASP A 849 3.61 6.20 -18.05
C ASP A 849 2.38 7.12 -17.88
N PRO A 850 1.77 7.60 -18.98
CA PRO A 850 0.47 8.27 -18.92
C PRO A 850 -0.49 7.50 -18.01
N LEU A 851 -1.15 8.19 -17.09
CA LEU A 851 -2.12 7.54 -16.22
C LEU A 851 -3.13 6.76 -17.07
N PRO A 852 -3.40 5.49 -16.76
CA PRO A 852 -4.35 4.69 -17.52
C PRO A 852 -5.76 5.28 -17.39
N VAL A 853 -6.60 5.05 -18.40
CA VAL A 853 -8.05 5.31 -18.31
C VAL A 853 -8.56 4.63 -17.05
N PRO A 854 -9.13 5.35 -16.07
CA PRO A 854 -9.49 4.77 -14.77
C PRO A 854 -10.49 3.63 -14.94
N THR A 855 -10.03 2.39 -14.83
CA THR A 855 -10.87 1.24 -14.48
C THR A 855 -11.11 1.31 -12.97
N SER A 856 -12.35 1.15 -12.55
CA SER A 856 -12.93 1.56 -11.26
C SER A 856 -12.31 1.06 -9.95
N ASN A 857 -11.13 0.41 -9.93
CA ASN A 857 -10.64 -0.37 -8.78
C ASN A 857 -9.16 -0.14 -8.40
N VAL A 858 -8.56 1.04 -8.62
CA VAL A 858 -7.22 1.30 -8.06
C VAL A 858 -7.36 1.64 -6.55
N PRO A 859 -6.72 0.88 -5.64
CA PRO A 859 -6.76 1.17 -4.21
C PRO A 859 -6.22 2.57 -3.93
N SER A 860 -7.04 3.43 -3.32
CA SER A 860 -6.88 4.89 -3.26
C SER A 860 -5.75 5.42 -2.35
N ALA A 861 -4.81 4.58 -1.91
CA ALA A 861 -3.82 4.89 -0.87
C ALA A 861 -2.35 4.94 -1.33
N SER A 862 -2.05 4.63 -2.61
CA SER A 862 -0.68 4.58 -3.11
C SER A 862 -0.51 5.39 -4.40
N ILE A 863 0.55 6.17 -4.50
CA ILE A 863 0.82 7.02 -5.67
C ILE A 863 1.93 6.38 -6.49
N ASN A 864 1.64 6.05 -7.75
CA ASN A 864 2.65 5.57 -8.69
C ASN A 864 3.54 6.75 -9.11
N ALA A 865 4.82 6.72 -8.78
CA ALA A 865 5.82 7.72 -9.23
C ALA A 865 6.53 7.29 -10.53
N GLY A 866 6.28 6.07 -10.99
CA GLY A 866 6.84 5.50 -12.21
C GLY A 866 8.22 4.89 -12.05
N ALA A 867 8.85 4.63 -13.20
CA ALA A 867 10.19 4.07 -13.29
C ALA A 867 11.27 5.16 -13.18
N SER A 868 12.51 4.75 -12.88
CA SER A 868 13.67 5.64 -12.88
C SER A 868 13.90 6.28 -14.25
N LEU A 869 14.23 7.57 -14.26
CA LEU A 869 14.69 8.26 -15.45
C LEU A 869 16.13 7.86 -15.80
N ALA A 870 16.51 7.95 -17.08
CA ALA A 870 17.90 7.77 -17.51
C ALA A 870 18.83 8.72 -16.72
N GLY A 871 19.95 8.18 -16.24
CA GLY A 871 20.89 8.85 -15.34
C GLY A 871 20.57 8.76 -13.85
N TYR A 872 19.45 8.13 -13.50
CA TYR A 872 19.07 7.85 -12.12
C TYR A 872 18.90 6.35 -11.90
N ALA A 873 19.11 5.96 -10.65
CA ALA A 873 18.66 4.72 -10.08
C ALA A 873 17.93 5.02 -8.78
N THR A 874 16.81 4.33 -8.57
CA THR A 874 16.05 4.36 -7.32
C THR A 874 16.17 3.02 -6.63
N TRP A 875 16.38 3.05 -5.32
CA TRP A 875 16.55 1.84 -4.52
C TRP A 875 15.60 1.84 -3.34
N ILE A 876 14.83 0.77 -3.18
CA ILE A 876 14.06 0.54 -1.96
C ILE A 876 14.91 -0.27 -0.99
N VAL A 877 15.24 0.32 0.16
CA VAL A 877 16.07 -0.31 1.18
C VAL A 877 15.28 -0.63 2.44
N GLN A 878 15.70 -1.67 3.15
CA GLN A 878 15.10 -2.06 4.42
C GLN A 878 15.30 -0.94 5.45
N SER A 879 14.22 -0.57 6.13
CA SER A 879 14.22 0.50 7.13
C SER A 879 14.48 -0.09 8.52
N GLY A 880 15.48 0.43 9.24
CA GLY A 880 15.87 -0.05 10.55
C GLY A 880 17.33 0.29 10.86
N GLY A 881 17.61 0.77 12.08
CA GLY A 881 18.88 1.39 12.52
C GLY A 881 20.16 0.53 12.50
N SER A 882 20.26 -0.47 11.63
CA SER A 882 21.54 -1.04 11.23
C SER A 882 22.33 0.00 10.44
N THR A 883 23.64 0.09 10.70
CA THR A 883 24.57 0.92 9.92
C THR A 883 24.71 0.46 8.46
N THR A 884 24.15 -0.71 8.10
CA THR A 884 24.21 -1.29 6.76
C THR A 884 22.85 -1.23 6.07
N ARG A 885 22.73 -0.41 5.02
CA ARG A 885 21.55 -0.32 4.15
C ARG A 885 21.51 -1.54 3.22
N ALA A 886 20.44 -2.34 3.29
CA ALA A 886 20.25 -3.52 2.44
C ALA A 886 19.00 -3.37 1.57
N LEU A 887 19.01 -3.91 0.34
CA LEU A 887 17.85 -3.87 -0.55
C LEU A 887 16.65 -4.63 0.02
N ALA A 888 15.46 -4.09 -0.21
CA ALA A 888 14.19 -4.75 0.09
C ALA A 888 13.76 -5.66 -1.07
N PRO A 889 13.15 -6.83 -0.81
CA PRO A 889 12.50 -7.64 -1.84
C PRO A 889 11.38 -6.88 -2.57
N ILE A 890 11.04 -7.32 -3.78
CA ILE A 890 10.04 -6.65 -4.61
C ILE A 890 8.66 -6.70 -3.92
N GLY A 891 7.97 -5.55 -3.88
CA GLY A 891 6.69 -5.37 -3.19
C GLY A 891 6.77 -5.12 -1.68
N ARG A 892 7.94 -5.24 -1.05
CA ARG A 892 8.13 -4.81 0.35
C ARG A 892 8.26 -3.29 0.42
N VAL A 893 7.60 -2.67 1.39
CA VAL A 893 7.82 -1.24 1.66
C VAL A 893 9.15 -1.05 2.38
N GLY A 894 9.90 -0.06 1.93
CA GLY A 894 11.16 0.36 2.51
C GLY A 894 11.41 1.85 2.32
N GLU A 895 12.58 2.31 2.73
CA GLU A 895 13.04 3.68 2.49
C GLU A 895 13.43 3.84 1.02
N LEU A 896 12.91 4.88 0.37
CA LEU A 896 13.28 5.24 -0.99
C LEU A 896 14.60 6.00 -0.99
N MET A 897 15.58 5.45 -1.71
CA MET A 897 16.87 6.05 -1.95
C MET A 897 17.01 6.40 -3.43
N VAL A 898 17.71 7.49 -3.74
CA VAL A 898 18.01 7.90 -5.11
C VAL A 898 19.53 7.98 -5.28
N GLN A 899 19.98 7.60 -6.47
CA GLN A 899 21.35 7.69 -6.94
C GLN A 899 21.32 8.24 -8.36
N GLY A 900 22.27 9.09 -8.74
CA GLY A 900 22.30 9.65 -10.09
C GLY A 900 23.13 10.93 -10.16
N THR A 901 23.33 11.42 -11.38
CA THR A 901 24.19 12.58 -11.67
C THR A 901 23.63 13.90 -11.13
N GLY A 902 22.30 14.04 -11.03
CA GLY A 902 21.65 15.22 -10.48
C GLY A 902 21.44 15.20 -8.96
N VAL A 903 21.97 14.22 -8.24
CA VAL A 903 21.82 14.18 -6.78
C VAL A 903 22.84 15.08 -6.10
N ALA A 904 22.37 15.93 -5.17
CA ALA A 904 23.18 16.92 -4.48
C ALA A 904 24.45 16.31 -3.83
N ILE A 905 25.62 16.82 -4.23
CA ILE A 905 26.88 16.58 -3.52
C ILE A 905 26.93 17.55 -2.34
N SER A 906 26.86 17.03 -1.11
CA SER A 906 26.97 17.89 0.08
C SER A 906 28.42 18.34 0.27
N GLY A 907 28.70 19.62 0.02
CA GLY A 907 30.01 20.25 0.24
C GLY A 907 30.91 20.28 -1.00
N ARG A 908 31.55 21.44 -1.25
CA ARG A 908 32.47 21.68 -2.40
C ARG A 908 33.76 20.85 -2.38
N ASN A 909 34.07 20.17 -1.28
CA ASN A 909 35.27 19.35 -1.11
C ASN A 909 34.90 17.88 -0.98
N SER A 910 34.65 17.22 -2.09
CA SER A 910 34.82 15.77 -2.14
C SER A 910 35.58 15.42 -3.42
N ASN A 911 36.88 15.22 -3.27
CA ASN A 911 37.62 14.29 -4.13
C ASN A 911 37.01 12.91 -3.81
N THR A 912 35.90 12.56 -4.45
CA THR A 912 35.33 11.22 -4.35
C THR A 912 35.49 10.55 -5.70
N ASP A 913 36.40 9.59 -5.75
CA ASP A 913 36.67 8.69 -6.86
C ASP A 913 35.41 7.88 -7.25
N GLY A 914 34.42 8.51 -7.89
CA GLY A 914 33.30 7.82 -8.55
C GLY A 914 32.45 6.90 -7.66
N LYS A 915 32.55 6.97 -6.33
CA LYS A 915 31.77 6.12 -5.44
C LYS A 915 30.35 6.67 -5.27
N CYS A 916 29.47 6.02 -6.01
CA CYS A 916 28.01 6.09 -5.94
C CYS A 916 27.46 5.98 -4.52
N GLU A 917 27.14 7.11 -3.89
CA GLU A 917 26.42 7.12 -2.62
C GLU A 917 24.89 7.07 -2.84
N TRP A 918 24.19 6.26 -2.04
CA TRP A 918 22.73 6.25 -2.00
C TRP A 918 22.23 7.41 -1.13
N PHE A 919 21.34 8.24 -1.68
CA PHE A 919 20.78 9.39 -0.97
C PHE A 919 19.35 9.13 -0.51
N PRO A 920 19.04 9.30 0.79
CA PRO A 920 17.69 9.11 1.30
C PRO A 920 16.77 10.24 0.84
N THR A 921 15.60 9.89 0.31
CA THR A 921 14.54 10.86 -0.04
C THR A 921 13.76 11.33 1.18
N GLY A 922 13.66 10.47 2.19
CA GLY A 922 12.78 10.66 3.35
C GLY A 922 11.40 10.01 3.18
N ASP A 923 11.11 9.40 2.04
CA ASP A 923 9.83 8.76 1.72
C ASP A 923 9.90 7.24 1.89
N LEU A 924 8.77 6.62 2.25
CA LEU A 924 8.56 5.17 2.14
C LEU A 924 7.93 4.84 0.80
N ALA A 925 8.46 3.81 0.15
CA ALA A 925 7.95 3.31 -1.11
C ALA A 925 8.16 1.79 -1.23
N LYS A 926 7.53 1.19 -2.23
CA LYS A 926 7.79 -0.19 -2.66
C LYS A 926 7.89 -0.24 -4.18
N TYR A 927 8.51 -1.29 -4.71
CA TYR A 927 8.35 -1.63 -6.13
C TYR A 927 7.01 -2.33 -6.36
N ASP A 928 6.36 -2.07 -7.50
CA ASP A 928 5.36 -2.99 -8.06
C ASP A 928 6.01 -4.17 -8.82
N SER A 929 5.23 -4.98 -9.52
CA SER A 929 5.76 -6.12 -10.26
C SER A 929 6.60 -5.72 -11.48
N ASP A 930 6.46 -4.50 -11.98
CA ASP A 930 7.08 -4.01 -13.23
C ASP A 930 8.27 -3.06 -12.97
N GLY A 931 8.55 -2.77 -11.70
CA GLY A 931 9.65 -1.92 -11.27
C GLY A 931 9.30 -0.46 -11.10
N ASN A 932 8.02 -0.09 -11.22
CA ASN A 932 7.58 1.25 -10.87
C ASN A 932 7.63 1.43 -9.35
N ILE A 933 7.87 2.68 -8.96
CA ILE A 933 7.95 3.08 -7.58
C ILE A 933 6.56 3.49 -7.11
N ILE A 934 6.07 2.82 -6.09
CA ILE A 934 4.80 3.11 -5.46
C ILE A 934 5.07 3.80 -4.12
N LEU A 935 4.80 5.11 -4.05
CA LEU A 935 4.95 5.91 -2.83
C LEU A 935 3.84 5.54 -1.82
N ILE A 936 4.24 5.37 -0.56
CA ILE A 936 3.37 4.93 0.54
C ILE A 936 3.12 6.04 1.56
N GLY A 937 4.15 6.78 1.97
CA GLY A 937 4.02 7.81 3.01
C GLY A 937 5.36 8.21 3.64
N ALA A 938 5.40 9.29 4.42
CA ALA A 938 6.61 9.64 5.15
C ALA A 938 6.71 8.76 6.42
N PRO A 939 7.90 8.22 6.77
CA PRO A 939 8.07 7.44 7.98
C PRO A 939 7.56 8.21 9.21
N LYS A 940 7.98 9.47 9.40
CA LYS A 940 7.66 10.26 10.60
C LYS A 940 6.16 10.47 10.87
N ASN A 941 5.30 10.28 9.87
CA ASN A 941 3.87 10.52 9.96
C ASN A 941 3.06 9.23 10.12
N ARG A 942 3.71 8.07 10.17
CA ARG A 942 3.05 6.82 10.56
C ARG A 942 3.07 6.71 12.08
N VAL A 943 1.88 6.49 12.66
CA VAL A 943 1.66 6.51 14.11
C VAL A 943 0.94 5.26 14.56
N ARG A 944 1.28 4.78 15.76
CA ARG A 944 0.61 3.65 16.37
C ARG A 944 -0.52 4.18 17.26
N LEU A 945 -1.75 3.78 16.94
CA LEU A 945 -2.93 4.09 17.74
C LEU A 945 -3.31 2.87 18.57
N SER A 946 -3.96 3.11 19.70
CA SER A 946 -4.62 2.07 20.49
C SER A 946 -6.04 2.54 20.83
N ARG A 947 -7.04 1.83 20.31
CA ARG A 947 -8.47 2.09 20.55
C ARG A 947 -9.19 0.77 20.79
N ALA A 948 -10.11 0.76 21.77
CA ALA A 948 -10.90 -0.42 22.15
C ALA A 948 -10.08 -1.71 22.38
N GLY A 949 -8.85 -1.58 22.94
CA GLY A 949 -7.98 -2.73 23.21
C GLY A 949 -7.42 -3.39 21.95
N ARG A 950 -7.21 -2.62 20.87
CA ARG A 950 -6.44 -3.03 19.69
C ARG A 950 -5.45 -1.94 19.31
N SER A 951 -4.24 -2.33 18.92
CA SER A 951 -3.21 -1.42 18.43
C SER A 951 -2.87 -1.67 16.96
N PHE A 952 -2.85 -0.61 16.17
CA PHE A 952 -2.62 -0.65 14.72
C PHE A 952 -1.83 0.58 14.29
N ALA A 953 -1.12 0.45 13.17
CA ALA A 953 -0.38 1.55 12.57
C ALA A 953 -1.29 2.31 11.60
N VAL A 954 -1.26 3.63 11.65
CA VAL A 954 -2.01 4.55 10.79
C VAL A 954 -1.03 5.50 10.14
N GLN A 955 -1.19 5.72 8.84
CA GLN A 955 -0.56 6.84 8.15
C GLN A 955 -1.44 8.07 8.35
N LEU A 956 -0.91 9.16 8.91
CA LEU A 956 -1.70 10.38 9.17
C LEU A 956 -2.22 11.01 7.87
N GLU A 957 -1.46 10.91 6.80
CA GLU A 957 -1.81 11.36 5.45
C GLU A 957 -3.04 10.64 4.91
N GLU A 958 -3.28 9.38 5.28
CA GLU A 958 -4.50 8.66 4.91
C GLU A 958 -5.73 9.31 5.58
N VAL A 959 -5.60 9.76 6.83
CA VAL A 959 -6.67 10.47 7.54
C VAL A 959 -6.95 11.80 6.86
N GLU A 960 -5.90 12.57 6.55
CA GLU A 960 -6.01 13.85 5.84
C GLU A 960 -6.74 13.69 4.51
N ARG A 961 -6.30 12.72 3.70
CA ARG A 961 -6.87 12.43 2.39
C ARG A 961 -8.35 12.06 2.45
N ARG A 962 -8.75 11.22 3.42
CA ARG A 962 -10.15 10.82 3.63
C ARG A 962 -11.02 12.02 4.01
N ILE A 963 -10.52 12.88 4.89
CA ILE A 963 -11.25 14.08 5.30
C ILE A 963 -11.32 15.08 4.14
N SER A 964 -10.26 15.25 3.36
CA SER A 964 -10.27 16.09 2.16
C SER A 964 -11.30 15.60 1.14
N SER A 965 -11.35 14.29 0.87
CA SER A 965 -12.35 13.70 -0.04
C SER A 965 -13.79 13.91 0.44
N LEU A 966 -14.02 13.87 1.76
CA LEU A 966 -15.32 14.21 2.35
C LEU A 966 -15.66 15.68 2.11
N LEU A 967 -14.72 16.58 2.35
CA LEU A 967 -14.92 18.01 2.13
C LEU A 967 -15.22 18.31 0.66
N GLU A 968 -14.55 17.64 -0.28
CA GLU A 968 -14.83 17.76 -1.72
C GLU A 968 -16.23 17.24 -2.09
N ALA A 969 -16.70 16.15 -1.48
CA ALA A 969 -18.03 15.60 -1.76
C ALA A 969 -19.18 16.54 -1.32
N PHE A 970 -18.93 17.43 -0.36
CA PHE A 970 -19.89 18.44 0.07
C PHE A 970 -19.79 19.74 -0.75
N ASP A 971 -18.78 19.89 -1.61
CA ASP A 971 -18.64 21.07 -2.45
C ASP A 971 -19.68 21.05 -3.58
N GLY A 972 -20.59 22.03 -3.58
CA GLY A 972 -21.67 22.15 -4.58
C GLY A 972 -23.03 21.58 -4.15
N HIS A 973 -23.20 21.17 -2.89
CA HIS A 973 -24.54 20.97 -2.31
C HIS A 973 -25.23 22.34 -2.14
N ASP A 974 -26.56 22.42 -2.30
CA ASP A 974 -27.30 23.70 -2.32
C ASP A 974 -27.04 24.61 -1.09
N ASP A 975 -26.57 24.03 0.02
CA ASP A 975 -26.33 24.70 1.30
C ASP A 975 -24.85 25.04 1.59
N TYR A 976 -23.87 24.53 0.82
CA TYR A 976 -22.42 24.66 1.12
C TYR A 976 -21.56 24.89 -0.14
N ARG A 977 -20.58 25.78 -0.05
CA ARG A 977 -19.57 26.04 -1.10
C ARG A 977 -18.15 26.01 -0.52
N ILE A 978 -17.46 24.89 -0.72
CA ILE A 978 -16.14 24.60 -0.17
C ILE A 978 -15.09 24.84 -1.25
N SER A 979 -14.88 26.10 -1.62
CA SER A 979 -13.94 26.46 -2.68
C SER A 979 -12.46 26.10 -2.40
N SER A 980 -12.06 25.91 -1.13
CA SER A 980 -10.73 25.40 -0.78
C SER A 980 -10.69 24.93 0.67
N ALA A 981 -10.37 23.66 0.92
CA ALA A 981 -10.10 23.17 2.26
C ALA A 981 -8.74 22.46 2.34
N GLU A 982 -8.06 22.59 3.49
CA GLU A 982 -6.79 21.93 3.77
C GLU A 982 -6.91 21.12 5.06
N VAL A 983 -6.33 19.94 5.10
CA VAL A 983 -6.38 19.07 6.28
C VAL A 983 -4.96 18.67 6.66
N VAL A 984 -4.64 18.80 7.95
CA VAL A 984 -3.44 18.19 8.55
C VAL A 984 -3.86 17.36 9.76
N ALA A 985 -3.44 16.10 9.77
CA ALA A 985 -3.59 15.20 10.89
C ALA A 985 -2.29 15.25 11.73
N LEU A 986 -2.48 15.49 13.03
CA LEU A 986 -1.44 15.47 14.05
C LEU A 986 -1.77 14.42 15.10
N THR A 987 -0.81 14.15 15.98
CA THR A 987 -1.06 13.31 17.17
C THR A 987 -0.79 14.03 18.46
N LYS A 988 -1.61 13.73 19.46
CA LYS A 988 -1.40 14.09 20.87
C LYS A 988 -1.45 12.81 21.72
N ILE A 989 -0.62 12.77 22.76
CA ILE A 989 -0.72 11.73 23.78
C ILE A 989 -1.60 12.29 24.91
N ALA A 990 -2.73 11.63 25.16
CA ALA A 990 -3.64 11.98 26.25
C ALA A 990 -4.01 10.71 27.02
N GLY A 991 -3.82 10.73 28.35
CA GLY A 991 -4.10 9.56 29.21
C GLY A 991 -3.32 8.29 28.82
N GLY A 992 -2.09 8.43 28.32
CA GLY A 992 -1.26 7.30 27.87
C GLY A 992 -1.63 6.70 26.51
N ARG A 993 -2.60 7.29 25.78
CA ARG A 993 -2.98 6.85 24.43
C ARG A 993 -2.71 7.93 23.40
N THR A 994 -2.25 7.53 22.22
CA THR A 994 -2.11 8.39 21.05
C THR A 994 -3.50 8.65 20.45
N GLN A 995 -3.84 9.92 20.23
CA GLN A 995 -5.08 10.36 19.59
C GLN A 995 -4.75 11.19 18.34
N ILE A 996 -5.56 11.05 17.29
CA ILE A 996 -5.47 11.88 16.09
C ILE A 996 -6.19 13.21 16.33
N ILE A 997 -5.57 14.30 15.89
CA ILE A 997 -6.14 15.64 15.81
C ILE A 997 -6.21 16.02 14.34
N ALA A 998 -7.37 16.42 13.83
CA ALA A 998 -7.50 17.00 12.50
C ALA A 998 -7.54 18.52 12.60
N VAL A 999 -6.65 19.19 11.89
CA VAL A 999 -6.67 20.64 11.70
C VAL A 999 -7.21 20.89 10.29
N VAL A 1000 -8.40 21.47 10.19
CA VAL A 1000 -9.10 21.71 8.94
C VAL A 1000 -9.16 23.22 8.68
N SER A 1001 -8.45 23.69 7.66
CA SER A 1001 -8.59 25.05 7.17
C SER A 1001 -9.70 25.11 6.14
N CYS A 1002 -10.74 25.89 6.38
CA CYS A 1002 -11.88 26.03 5.48
C CYS A 1002 -12.55 27.41 5.62
N PRO A 1003 -13.00 28.06 4.53
CA PRO A 1003 -13.76 29.31 4.58
C PRO A 1003 -15.01 29.23 5.46
N GLU A 1004 -15.75 28.13 5.39
CA GLU A 1004 -17.01 27.90 6.12
C GLU A 1004 -16.82 27.50 7.59
N ARG A 1005 -15.62 27.67 8.16
CA ARG A 1005 -15.30 27.26 9.54
C ARG A 1005 -16.27 27.74 10.62
N GLN A 1006 -17.04 28.81 10.40
CA GLN A 1006 -17.96 29.34 11.42
C GLN A 1006 -19.33 28.67 11.39
N ASN A 1007 -19.63 27.87 10.35
CA ASN A 1007 -20.88 27.15 10.24
C ASN A 1007 -20.82 25.87 11.08
N GLU A 1008 -21.37 25.90 12.30
CA GLU A 1008 -21.41 24.74 13.20
C GLU A 1008 -22.20 23.55 12.62
N MET A 1009 -23.19 23.81 11.76
CA MET A 1009 -23.99 22.76 11.12
C MET A 1009 -23.13 22.00 10.11
N PHE A 1010 -22.42 22.73 9.25
CA PHE A 1010 -21.44 22.17 8.31
C PHE A 1010 -20.38 21.31 9.02
N GLN A 1011 -19.79 21.81 10.12
CA GLN A 1011 -18.81 21.04 10.89
C GLN A 1011 -19.40 19.72 11.42
N LYS A 1012 -20.63 19.76 11.94
CA LYS A 1012 -21.33 18.57 12.45
C LYS A 1012 -21.64 17.58 11.34
N ASP A 1013 -22.04 18.05 10.16
CA ASP A 1013 -22.33 17.18 9.02
C ASP A 1013 -21.08 16.50 8.49
N ILE A 1014 -19.96 17.21 8.38
CA ILE A 1014 -18.66 16.60 8.03
C ILE A 1014 -18.23 15.59 9.09
N GLN A 1015 -18.35 15.89 10.39
CA GLN A 1015 -18.00 14.95 11.46
C GLN A 1015 -18.92 13.71 11.48
N LYS A 1016 -20.21 13.90 11.19
CA LYS A 1016 -21.20 12.81 11.08
C LYS A 1016 -20.88 11.93 9.88
N GLN A 1017 -20.61 12.52 8.71
CA GLN A 1017 -20.23 11.78 7.52
C GLN A 1017 -18.88 11.09 7.72
N ALA A 1018 -17.91 11.74 8.36
CA ALA A 1018 -16.64 11.13 8.74
C ALA A 1018 -16.88 9.90 9.62
N THR A 1019 -17.78 9.98 10.60
CA THR A 1019 -18.16 8.84 11.44
C THR A 1019 -18.81 7.71 10.63
N ALA A 1020 -19.59 8.06 9.60
CA ALA A 1020 -20.22 7.11 8.69
C ALA A 1020 -19.22 6.50 7.69
N GLU A 1021 -18.18 7.21 7.24
CA GLU A 1021 -17.29 6.84 6.14
C GLU A 1021 -15.86 6.40 6.52
N LEU A 1022 -15.29 6.94 7.62
CA LEU A 1022 -13.97 6.55 8.11
C LEU A 1022 -14.09 5.41 9.11
N ASP A 1023 -13.12 4.50 9.08
CA ASP A 1023 -12.97 3.52 10.16
C ASP A 1023 -12.87 4.25 11.50
N SER A 1024 -13.52 3.69 12.54
CA SER A 1024 -13.53 4.23 13.92
C SER A 1024 -12.16 4.61 14.46
N ASP A 1025 -11.13 4.03 13.86
CA ASP A 1025 -9.72 4.07 14.19
C ASP A 1025 -8.99 5.25 13.54
N LEU A 1026 -9.47 5.69 12.38
CA LEU A 1026 -8.96 6.83 11.63
C LEU A 1026 -9.65 8.14 12.04
N LEU A 1027 -10.76 8.05 12.78
CA LEU A 1027 -11.52 9.22 13.21
C LEU A 1027 -10.67 10.13 14.12
N PRO A 1028 -10.51 11.42 13.78
CA PRO A 1028 -9.91 12.40 14.67
C PRO A 1028 -10.69 12.51 15.97
N ALA A 1029 -9.99 12.47 17.10
CA ALA A 1029 -10.58 12.70 18.41
C ALA A 1029 -10.88 14.19 18.64
N VAL A 1030 -10.10 15.06 18.01
CA VAL A 1030 -10.23 16.51 18.11
C VAL A 1030 -10.20 17.09 16.70
N TRP A 1031 -11.08 18.06 16.45
CA TRP A 1031 -11.15 18.81 15.20
C TRP A 1031 -10.91 20.29 15.50
N HIS A 1032 -9.90 20.87 14.86
CA HIS A 1032 -9.64 22.31 14.90
C HIS A 1032 -9.96 22.93 13.54
N TRP A 1033 -10.99 23.76 13.50
CA TRP A 1033 -11.41 24.46 12.28
C TRP A 1033 -10.81 25.86 12.24
N VAL A 1034 -10.09 26.18 11.16
CA VAL A 1034 -9.32 27.43 11.05
C VAL A 1034 -9.62 28.20 9.77
N ALA A 1035 -9.44 29.53 9.87
CA ALA A 1035 -9.69 30.50 8.81
C ALA A 1035 -8.56 30.61 7.80
N GLN A 1036 -7.36 30.49 8.37
CA GLN A 1036 -6.12 30.88 7.74
C GLN A 1036 -5.56 29.66 7.02
N PRO A 1037 -4.91 29.86 5.86
CA PRO A 1037 -4.12 28.82 5.23
C PRO A 1037 -3.13 28.23 6.25
N LEU A 1038 -2.91 26.93 6.20
CA LEU A 1038 -1.94 26.27 7.06
C LEU A 1038 -0.51 26.72 6.70
N PRO A 1039 0.39 26.91 7.69
CA PRO A 1039 1.80 27.26 7.46
C PRO A 1039 2.49 26.38 6.41
N ARG A 1040 3.38 26.98 5.61
CA ARG A 1040 4.06 26.30 4.49
C ARG A 1040 5.57 26.49 4.49
N THR A 1041 6.25 25.56 3.84
CA THR A 1041 7.66 25.69 3.48
C THR A 1041 7.81 26.54 2.21
N SER A 1042 9.04 26.94 1.88
CA SER A 1042 9.34 27.67 0.63
C SER A 1042 8.96 26.92 -0.65
N GLY A 1043 8.91 25.59 -0.59
CA GLY A 1043 8.45 24.73 -1.68
C GLY A 1043 6.93 24.48 -1.71
N ASP A 1044 6.14 25.34 -1.07
CA ASP A 1044 4.67 25.26 -1.00
C ASP A 1044 4.10 23.95 -0.39
N ARG A 1045 4.90 23.24 0.43
CA ARG A 1045 4.42 22.09 1.22
C ARG A 1045 3.90 22.55 2.56
N ILE A 1046 2.91 21.84 3.12
CA ILE A 1046 2.43 22.16 4.47
C ILE A 1046 3.54 21.88 5.48
N ASP A 1047 3.91 22.90 6.26
CA ASP A 1047 4.90 22.75 7.33
C ASP A 1047 4.20 22.19 8.58
N ARG A 1048 4.15 20.87 8.68
CA ARG A 1048 3.59 20.14 9.82
C ARG A 1048 4.22 20.56 11.16
N VAL A 1049 5.50 20.95 11.17
CA VAL A 1049 6.19 21.37 12.41
C VAL A 1049 5.65 22.73 12.83
N ALA A 1050 5.57 23.69 11.91
CA ALA A 1050 4.97 24.99 12.16
C ALA A 1050 3.49 24.88 12.55
N VAL A 1051 2.70 24.03 11.87
CA VAL A 1051 1.30 23.75 12.24
C VAL A 1051 1.23 23.19 13.66
N LYS A 1052 2.11 22.24 14.03
CA LYS A 1052 2.14 21.64 15.36
C LYS A 1052 2.47 22.66 16.44
N GLU A 1053 3.46 23.54 16.22
CA GLU A 1053 3.77 24.61 17.17
C GLU A 1053 2.65 25.65 17.26
N TRP A 1054 2.01 25.97 16.13
CA TRP A 1054 0.84 26.86 16.11
C TRP A 1054 -0.33 26.30 16.92
N VAL A 1055 -0.67 25.02 16.71
CA VAL A 1055 -1.74 24.33 17.46
C VAL A 1055 -1.41 24.26 18.96
N LYS A 1056 -0.15 24.05 19.35
CA LYS A 1056 0.25 24.12 20.78
C LYS A 1056 0.02 25.50 21.40
N GLY A 1057 0.09 26.57 20.60
CA GLY A 1057 -0.18 27.94 21.03
C GLY A 1057 -1.66 28.30 21.13
N LEU A 1058 -2.56 27.49 20.52
CA LEU A 1058 -4.00 27.66 20.68
C LEU A 1058 -4.41 27.16 22.07
N LYS A 1059 -5.12 27.98 22.85
CA LYS A 1059 -5.68 27.55 24.14
C LYS A 1059 -6.79 26.52 23.90
N GLY A 1060 -6.56 25.25 24.23
CA GLY A 1060 -7.53 24.15 24.12
C GLY A 1060 -6.90 22.76 24.13
#